data_AF-A0A1A9BMC0-F1
#
_entry.id   AF-A0A1A9BMC0-F1
#
_cell.length_a   1.000
_cell.length_b   1.000
_cell.length_c   1.000
_cell.angle_alpha   90.00
_cell.angle_beta   90.00
_cell.angle_gamma   90.00
#
_symmetry.space_group_name_H-M   'P 1'
#
loop_
_entity.id
_entity.type
_entity.pdbx_description
1 polymer ?
#
loop_
_entity_poly.entity_id
_entity_poly.type
_entity_poly.pdbx_seq_one_letter_code
_entity_poly.pdbx_strand_id
1 'polypeptide(L)'
;MKGTPTGRRGWVGLLAAGLIAVGLLPAPAHAADDDPNLALGRPATAGGAHGGYPATNVTDGSQQSYWEGPAGSFPQWVQVDLGSQVDLDRVELKLPAAWEQRSQSLAVLGSADGDSFTTLADAQSRTFSPSEANTVDIDLPAATARYVRVRVTSNSGWNAAQLSELEIYGEGGDDPGDPPLEGTNLARNKPIEATSTTQNYVATNANDDSLTTYWESAGFPSDLTVKLGADAEIEAVAVKLNPDQIWAARQQSLTVLGRAQGASAFTTLKARADYTFSPSSNQNSVVIPVTGRVADVRLSFHSNTGAPGGQVAEFQVIGRAAPHPDFVVTDLTWSPATPSERDEVTVEATVRNAGTANAPATTVNVSVEGAVAGSAPVPALAAGASTTVSVPVGRRPEGSYSVSAAVDPTDTVAELDNTNNSRTADRKLTVSQAPGPDLRVTGITSNPASPAVGSTVSFTVAVNNRGTTAVPAGTITRLTVGATTLQGTTGAVGAGDTATVAIDGTWKATSGGATLTATADATDVVDETDENNNVFARSIVVGRGAAVPYTEYEAEDGTYEGTLLTADKKRTFGHTNFATESSGRKSVRLDDTGDHVEFTSTSAANSIVVRNSIPDSATGGGREATLSLYADGEFVRKLTLSSKHSWLYGSTDDPEGLTNRPGGDARRLFDESHALLTETYPAGTKFRLQRDSGDSAAFYIVDLIDLEQVAAPAAKPAACTSITEYGAVPNDGIDDADAIQRAVTADQKGEIDCVWIPAGQWRQEKKILTDDPQDRGQYNQVGIRDVTIRGAGMWHSQLYSLIPPHEAGGINHPHEGNFGFDIDDNTKISDIAIFGSGTIRGGDGGAEGGVALNGRFGKDTKITNVWIEHANVGAWVGRDYSNIPELWGPGDRVEFNGVRIRNTYADGVNFANGTRNSTVYNSSFRNTGDDALAVWASKYVKDTSVDIGHDNHFRNNTIQLPWRANGIAVYGGYGNTIENNLVSDTMNYPGIMLATDHDPLPFSGQTLIAGNGLYRTGGAFWGEAQEFGAITLFAQGPDIPGVTIRDTDIHDSTYDGIQFKTGGGAMPGVKVEDVRIDKSVNGCGVLAMGGARGSATLTDVTITDSAEDDICVEPGSQFVINRT
;
A
#
# COMPACT_ATOMS: atom_id res chain seq x y z
N MET A 1 19.67 52.46 -37.00
CA MET A 1 20.42 52.23 -38.26
C MET A 1 19.57 51.29 -39.11
N LYS A 2 18.98 51.80 -40.22
CA LYS A 2 19.24 51.40 -41.62
C LYS A 2 19.15 49.88 -41.85
N GLY A 3 18.31 49.32 -42.72
CA GLY A 3 17.39 49.86 -43.73
C GLY A 3 16.83 48.71 -44.59
N THR A 4 15.61 48.91 -45.09
CA THR A 4 14.89 48.28 -46.22
C THR A 4 15.75 48.20 -47.52
N PRO A 5 15.39 47.50 -48.65
CA PRO A 5 14.04 47.54 -49.27
C PRO A 5 13.56 46.43 -50.27
N THR A 6 12.24 46.48 -50.55
CA THR A 6 11.51 46.38 -51.85
C THR A 6 11.51 45.15 -52.78
N GLY A 7 10.31 44.80 -53.29
CA GLY A 7 10.04 44.98 -54.74
C GLY A 7 9.22 43.93 -55.51
N ARG A 8 7.95 44.28 -55.79
CA ARG A 8 6.89 43.68 -56.65
C ARG A 8 7.21 43.27 -58.11
N ARG A 9 6.42 42.26 -58.58
CA ARG A 9 5.65 42.09 -59.87
C ARG A 9 6.37 41.78 -61.21
N GLY A 10 5.97 40.66 -61.84
CA GLY A 10 4.88 40.63 -62.85
C GLY A 10 5.07 39.82 -64.17
N TRP A 11 3.91 39.58 -64.84
CA TRP A 11 3.65 39.27 -66.28
C TRP A 11 3.87 37.79 -66.73
N VAL A 12 3.11 37.10 -67.60
CA VAL A 12 1.96 37.29 -68.54
C VAL A 12 1.56 35.88 -69.05
N GLY A 13 0.29 35.46 -69.18
CA GLY A 13 -0.68 35.64 -70.30
C GLY A 13 -1.01 34.26 -70.95
N LEU A 14 -2.04 34.00 -71.76
CA LEU A 14 -3.23 34.71 -72.27
C LEU A 14 -4.04 33.70 -73.13
N LEU A 15 -5.32 34.03 -73.43
CA LEU A 15 -6.26 33.51 -74.47
C LEU A 15 -7.14 32.27 -74.15
N ALA A 16 -8.42 32.18 -74.58
CA ALA A 16 -9.56 33.10 -74.81
C ALA A 16 -10.69 32.31 -75.53
N ALA A 17 -11.93 32.80 -75.36
CA ALA A 17 -13.17 32.61 -76.15
C ALA A 17 -14.03 31.36 -75.83
N GLY A 18 -15.35 31.44 -75.61
CA GLY A 18 -16.30 32.56 -75.64
C GLY A 18 -17.64 32.16 -76.28
N LEU A 19 -18.76 32.59 -75.66
CA LEU A 19 -20.08 32.97 -76.22
C LEU A 19 -21.36 32.25 -75.72
N ILE A 20 -22.13 33.06 -74.97
CA ILE A 20 -23.56 33.43 -75.11
C ILE A 20 -24.64 32.67 -74.31
N ALA A 21 -25.49 33.52 -73.74
CA ALA A 21 -26.56 33.34 -72.77
C ALA A 21 -27.96 33.13 -73.39
N VAL A 22 -28.90 32.70 -72.53
CA VAL A 22 -30.26 33.24 -72.23
C VAL A 22 -31.18 32.07 -71.82
N GLY A 23 -31.87 32.21 -70.66
CA GLY A 23 -32.63 31.14 -70.01
C GLY A 23 -34.14 31.09 -70.27
N LEU A 24 -34.79 30.05 -69.73
CA LEU A 24 -36.03 30.06 -68.91
C LEU A 24 -36.56 28.62 -68.66
N LEU A 25 -36.71 28.28 -67.37
CA LEU A 25 -37.66 27.32 -66.72
C LEU A 25 -37.42 25.79 -66.79
N PRO A 26 -37.97 25.02 -65.81
CA PRO A 26 -37.26 24.02 -64.99
C PRO A 26 -37.48 22.55 -65.40
N ALA A 27 -36.55 21.68 -65.02
CA ALA A 27 -36.75 20.23 -64.84
C ALA A 27 -35.60 19.65 -63.99
N PRO A 28 -35.84 18.53 -63.29
CA PRO A 28 -36.02 18.44 -61.85
C PRO A 28 -34.71 18.34 -61.06
N ALA A 29 -34.78 18.67 -59.77
CA ALA A 29 -33.83 18.14 -58.81
C ALA A 29 -34.01 16.62 -58.77
N HIS A 30 -32.97 15.86 -59.09
CA HIS A 30 -32.86 14.50 -58.58
C HIS A 30 -32.50 14.66 -57.10
N ALA A 31 -33.46 14.36 -56.22
CA ALA A 31 -33.13 13.93 -54.88
C ALA A 31 -32.20 12.72 -55.03
N ALA A 32 -31.07 12.73 -54.31
CA ALA A 32 -30.44 11.47 -53.95
C ALA A 32 -31.33 10.93 -52.83
N ASP A 33 -32.21 9.99 -53.17
CA ASP A 33 -32.90 9.19 -52.18
C ASP A 33 -31.83 8.38 -51.44
N ASP A 34 -31.74 8.56 -50.13
CA ASP A 34 -31.06 7.63 -49.22
C ASP A 34 -31.93 6.36 -49.18
N ASP A 35 -31.79 5.50 -50.19
CA ASP A 35 -32.51 4.22 -50.18
C ASP A 35 -32.04 3.40 -48.96
N PRO A 36 -32.96 2.87 -48.14
CA PRO A 36 -32.59 2.16 -46.93
C PRO A 36 -31.89 0.83 -47.26
N ASN A 37 -30.76 0.56 -46.59
CA ASN A 37 -30.12 -0.76 -46.66
C ASN A 37 -31.03 -1.82 -46.03
N LEU A 38 -31.66 -2.63 -46.87
CA LEU A 38 -32.61 -3.68 -46.50
C LEU A 38 -31.96 -4.84 -45.73
N ALA A 39 -30.63 -4.97 -45.81
CA ALA A 39 -29.84 -6.01 -45.14
C ALA A 39 -29.48 -5.69 -43.69
N LEU A 40 -29.51 -4.41 -43.29
CA LEU A 40 -29.02 -3.97 -41.98
C LEU A 40 -29.78 -4.67 -40.84
N GLY A 41 -29.05 -5.35 -39.96
CA GLY A 41 -29.58 -6.12 -38.83
C GLY A 41 -30.34 -7.39 -39.19
N ARG A 42 -30.38 -7.79 -40.48
CA ARG A 42 -31.08 -9.00 -40.92
C ARG A 42 -30.27 -10.27 -40.62
N PRO A 43 -30.92 -11.43 -40.42
CA PRO A 43 -30.21 -12.69 -40.18
C PRO A 43 -29.26 -13.04 -41.33
N ALA A 44 -27.99 -13.26 -41.01
CA ALA A 44 -26.98 -13.70 -41.96
C ALA A 44 -26.46 -15.12 -41.66
N THR A 45 -26.24 -15.90 -42.71
CA THR A 45 -25.67 -17.26 -42.65
C THR A 45 -24.57 -17.42 -43.69
N ALA A 46 -23.67 -18.38 -43.50
CA ALA A 46 -22.57 -18.62 -44.44
C ALA A 46 -22.31 -20.12 -44.64
N GLY A 47 -21.64 -20.47 -45.74
CA GLY A 47 -21.16 -21.82 -46.02
C GLY A 47 -20.09 -22.33 -45.03
N GLY A 48 -19.54 -21.42 -44.23
CA GLY A 48 -18.66 -21.65 -43.10
C GLY A 48 -18.16 -20.31 -42.56
N ALA A 49 -17.61 -20.31 -41.33
CA ALA A 49 -16.97 -19.14 -40.74
C ALA A 49 -15.79 -19.53 -39.87
N HIS A 50 -14.78 -18.67 -39.77
CA HIS A 50 -13.74 -18.76 -38.74
C HIS A 50 -14.30 -18.26 -37.39
N GLY A 51 -13.96 -18.91 -36.28
CA GLY A 51 -14.64 -18.77 -34.98
C GLY A 51 -14.60 -17.39 -34.30
N GLY A 52 -13.97 -16.38 -34.89
CA GLY A 52 -13.98 -14.98 -34.45
C GLY A 52 -14.57 -13.99 -35.45
N TYR A 53 -15.02 -14.45 -36.62
CA TYR A 53 -15.46 -13.62 -37.76
C TYR A 53 -16.76 -14.19 -38.36
N PRO A 54 -17.87 -14.15 -37.61
CA PRO A 54 -19.13 -14.79 -37.98
C PRO A 54 -19.84 -14.11 -39.16
N ALA A 55 -20.80 -14.82 -39.77
CA ALA A 55 -21.60 -14.30 -40.88
C ALA A 55 -22.40 -13.04 -40.52
N THR A 56 -22.81 -12.89 -39.26
CA THR A 56 -23.60 -11.75 -38.77
C THR A 56 -22.89 -10.41 -38.91
N ASN A 57 -21.57 -10.41 -39.04
CA ASN A 57 -20.79 -9.19 -39.23
C ASN A 57 -21.12 -8.50 -40.55
N VAL A 58 -21.60 -9.21 -41.59
CA VAL A 58 -21.91 -8.56 -42.89
C VAL A 58 -23.19 -7.72 -42.89
N THR A 59 -23.88 -7.62 -41.76
CA THR A 59 -25.16 -6.91 -41.59
C THR A 59 -25.18 -6.06 -40.33
N ASP A 60 -24.03 -5.85 -39.67
CA ASP A 60 -23.96 -5.17 -38.37
C ASP A 60 -23.79 -3.65 -38.48
N GLY A 61 -23.62 -3.12 -39.70
CA GLY A 61 -23.46 -1.71 -39.99
C GLY A 61 -22.07 -1.17 -39.65
N SER A 62 -21.10 -2.06 -39.40
CA SER A 62 -19.73 -1.74 -39.03
C SER A 62 -18.76 -2.24 -40.09
N GLN A 63 -18.22 -1.29 -40.86
CA GLN A 63 -17.09 -1.59 -41.74
C GLN A 63 -15.82 -2.03 -40.99
N GLN A 64 -15.76 -1.95 -39.64
CA GLN A 64 -14.61 -2.38 -38.85
C GLN A 64 -14.63 -3.89 -38.52
N SER A 65 -15.81 -4.52 -38.53
CA SER A 65 -15.94 -5.98 -38.35
C SER A 65 -15.91 -6.67 -39.72
N TYR A 66 -15.75 -7.99 -39.75
CA TYR A 66 -15.87 -8.77 -40.99
C TYR A 66 -16.25 -10.22 -40.74
N TRP A 67 -16.94 -10.82 -41.71
CA TRP A 67 -17.06 -12.27 -41.86
C TRP A 67 -15.83 -12.82 -42.58
N GLU A 68 -15.33 -13.97 -42.11
CA GLU A 68 -14.30 -14.75 -42.79
C GLU A 68 -14.73 -16.21 -42.95
N GLY A 69 -14.77 -16.70 -44.19
CA GLY A 69 -15.01 -18.11 -44.49
C GLY A 69 -13.80 -19.01 -44.13
N PRO A 70 -13.96 -20.35 -44.10
CA PRO A 70 -12.87 -21.25 -43.77
C PRO A 70 -11.69 -21.13 -44.76
N ALA A 71 -10.47 -21.00 -44.23
CA ALA A 71 -9.26 -20.85 -45.03
C ALA A 71 -9.08 -22.00 -46.04
N GLY A 72 -8.64 -21.65 -47.26
CA GLY A 72 -8.39 -22.57 -48.36
C GLY A 72 -9.63 -23.20 -49.02
N SER A 73 -10.85 -22.82 -48.60
CA SER A 73 -12.08 -23.56 -48.94
C SER A 73 -12.96 -22.87 -49.99
N PHE A 74 -12.40 -22.24 -51.02
CA PHE A 74 -13.21 -21.62 -52.08
C PHE A 74 -13.94 -22.66 -52.97
N PRO A 75 -15.16 -22.38 -53.46
CA PRO A 75 -15.95 -21.19 -53.18
C PRO A 75 -16.60 -21.19 -51.79
N GLN A 76 -16.65 -20.02 -51.17
CA GLN A 76 -17.42 -19.77 -49.94
C GLN A 76 -18.54 -18.78 -50.22
N TRP A 77 -19.57 -18.77 -49.37
CA TRP A 77 -20.70 -17.86 -49.52
C TRP A 77 -21.18 -17.33 -48.18
N VAL A 78 -21.72 -16.11 -48.20
CA VAL A 78 -22.48 -15.48 -47.12
C VAL A 78 -23.82 -14.99 -47.67
N GLN A 79 -24.87 -15.07 -46.88
CA GLN A 79 -26.26 -14.85 -47.29
C GLN A 79 -27.02 -14.09 -46.22
N VAL A 80 -27.91 -13.20 -46.65
CA VAL A 80 -28.86 -12.46 -45.79
C VAL A 80 -30.29 -12.91 -46.10
N ASP A 81 -31.11 -13.11 -45.06
CA ASP A 81 -32.58 -13.29 -45.16
C ASP A 81 -33.27 -11.93 -44.92
N LEU A 82 -33.85 -11.35 -45.97
CA LEU A 82 -34.57 -10.07 -45.93
C LEU A 82 -35.94 -10.19 -45.24
N GLY A 83 -36.39 -11.41 -44.92
CA GLY A 83 -37.64 -11.71 -44.23
C GLY A 83 -38.86 -11.86 -45.15
N SER A 84 -38.88 -11.16 -46.28
CA SER A 84 -39.88 -11.28 -47.35
C SER A 84 -39.21 -11.11 -48.73
N GLN A 85 -39.91 -11.44 -49.81
CA GLN A 85 -39.42 -11.11 -51.15
C GLN A 85 -39.55 -9.61 -51.38
N VAL A 86 -38.47 -8.99 -51.80
CA VAL A 86 -38.39 -7.57 -52.16
C VAL A 86 -37.83 -7.41 -53.57
N ASP A 87 -38.18 -6.31 -54.23
CA ASP A 87 -37.51 -5.90 -55.46
C ASP A 87 -36.10 -5.41 -55.12
N LEU A 88 -35.10 -5.77 -55.93
CA LEU A 88 -33.69 -5.47 -55.70
C LEU A 88 -33.11 -4.63 -56.84
N ASP A 89 -32.39 -3.57 -56.47
CA ASP A 89 -31.77 -2.62 -57.39
C ASP A 89 -30.23 -2.73 -57.38
N ARG A 90 -29.62 -2.77 -56.19
CA ARG A 90 -28.15 -2.77 -56.04
C ARG A 90 -27.72 -3.54 -54.79
N VAL A 91 -26.50 -4.08 -54.86
CA VAL A 91 -25.75 -4.53 -53.69
C VAL A 91 -24.46 -3.75 -53.56
N GLU A 92 -24.15 -3.27 -52.36
CA GLU A 92 -22.87 -2.65 -52.02
C GLU A 92 -22.10 -3.58 -51.08
N LEU A 93 -20.86 -3.90 -51.42
CA LEU A 93 -19.99 -4.79 -50.66
C LEU A 93 -18.82 -4.02 -50.09
N LYS A 94 -18.45 -4.29 -48.84
CA LYS A 94 -17.33 -3.60 -48.19
C LYS A 94 -16.30 -4.56 -47.60
N LEU A 95 -15.07 -4.08 -47.50
CA LEU A 95 -14.02 -4.62 -46.63
C LEU A 95 -13.59 -3.54 -45.62
N PRO A 96 -12.83 -3.88 -44.57
CA PRO A 96 -12.37 -2.87 -43.62
C PRO A 96 -11.60 -1.75 -44.31
N ALA A 97 -11.97 -0.51 -44.01
CA ALA A 97 -11.46 0.67 -44.72
C ALA A 97 -9.93 0.80 -44.68
N ALA A 98 -9.29 0.27 -43.63
CA ALA A 98 -7.84 0.30 -43.42
C ALA A 98 -7.07 -0.86 -44.10
N TRP A 99 -7.74 -1.88 -44.62
CA TRP A 99 -7.07 -3.04 -45.24
C TRP A 99 -6.40 -2.69 -46.56
N GLU A 100 -5.31 -3.35 -46.89
CA GLU A 100 -4.61 -3.14 -48.15
C GLU A 100 -5.49 -3.50 -49.36
N GLN A 101 -5.23 -2.81 -50.48
CA GLN A 101 -5.94 -3.04 -51.74
C GLN A 101 -5.87 -4.51 -52.15
N ARG A 102 -7.03 -5.10 -52.47
CA ARG A 102 -7.14 -6.50 -52.90
C ARG A 102 -8.28 -6.69 -53.88
N SER A 103 -8.33 -7.86 -54.53
CA SER A 103 -9.45 -8.24 -55.39
C SER A 103 -10.06 -9.56 -54.97
N GLN A 104 -11.38 -9.66 -55.03
CA GLN A 104 -12.13 -10.90 -54.82
C GLN A 104 -12.99 -11.21 -56.04
N SER A 105 -12.95 -12.46 -56.52
CA SER A 105 -13.85 -12.92 -57.59
C SER A 105 -15.15 -13.42 -57.00
N LEU A 106 -16.26 -12.71 -57.23
CA LEU A 106 -17.54 -12.97 -56.58
C LEU A 106 -18.73 -12.83 -57.52
N ALA A 107 -19.82 -13.53 -57.20
CA ALA A 107 -21.13 -13.45 -57.85
C ALA A 107 -22.21 -13.15 -56.80
N VAL A 108 -23.30 -12.48 -57.20
CA VAL A 108 -24.49 -12.24 -56.36
C VAL A 108 -25.61 -13.15 -56.83
N LEU A 109 -26.26 -13.85 -55.90
CA LEU A 109 -27.36 -14.76 -56.18
C LEU A 109 -28.59 -14.40 -55.34
N GLY A 110 -29.77 -14.66 -55.88
CA GLY A 110 -31.06 -14.42 -55.25
C GLY A 110 -31.88 -15.69 -55.13
N SER A 111 -32.71 -15.78 -54.09
CA SER A 111 -33.65 -16.89 -53.88
C SER A 111 -34.91 -16.43 -53.16
N ALA A 112 -36.04 -17.07 -53.44
CA ALA A 112 -37.29 -16.89 -52.72
C ALA A 112 -37.39 -17.74 -51.45
N ASP A 113 -36.72 -18.90 -51.43
CA ASP A 113 -36.90 -19.97 -50.45
C ASP A 113 -35.63 -20.29 -49.62
N GLY A 114 -34.47 -19.79 -50.05
CA GLY A 114 -33.18 -20.02 -49.38
C GLY A 114 -32.48 -21.31 -49.82
N ASP A 115 -33.08 -22.06 -50.75
CA ASP A 115 -32.59 -23.35 -51.26
C ASP A 115 -32.22 -23.27 -52.75
N SER A 116 -33.09 -22.72 -53.59
CA SER A 116 -32.89 -22.59 -55.04
C SER A 116 -32.43 -21.18 -55.42
N PHE A 117 -31.21 -21.04 -55.94
CA PHE A 117 -30.62 -19.74 -56.26
C PHE A 117 -30.53 -19.48 -57.76
N THR A 118 -30.92 -18.27 -58.18
CA THR A 118 -30.64 -17.71 -59.50
C THR A 118 -29.49 -16.71 -59.40
N THR A 119 -28.66 -16.61 -60.44
CA THR A 119 -27.60 -15.62 -60.49
C THR A 119 -28.18 -14.25 -60.84
N LEU A 120 -27.97 -13.26 -59.95
CA LEU A 120 -28.38 -11.86 -60.15
C LEU A 120 -27.24 -11.05 -60.77
N ALA A 121 -25.99 -11.31 -60.35
CA ALA A 121 -24.80 -10.77 -60.96
C ALA A 121 -23.76 -11.87 -61.18
N ASP A 122 -23.26 -11.98 -62.41
CA ASP A 122 -22.27 -12.99 -62.80
C ASP A 122 -20.95 -12.83 -62.03
N ALA A 123 -20.19 -13.93 -61.94
CA ALA A 123 -18.91 -13.94 -61.25
C ALA A 123 -17.90 -13.01 -61.94
N GLN A 124 -17.46 -11.97 -61.23
CA GLN A 124 -16.45 -11.02 -61.69
C GLN A 124 -15.41 -10.73 -60.60
N SER A 125 -14.17 -10.45 -61.01
CA SER A 125 -13.15 -9.94 -60.11
C SER A 125 -13.45 -8.50 -59.75
N ARG A 126 -13.69 -8.23 -58.47
CA ARG A 126 -13.95 -6.89 -57.93
C ARG A 126 -12.77 -6.43 -57.11
N THR A 127 -12.29 -5.21 -57.37
CA THR A 127 -11.17 -4.61 -56.64
C THR A 127 -11.69 -3.74 -55.51
N PHE A 128 -11.25 -4.01 -54.30
CA PHE A 128 -11.47 -3.20 -53.12
C PHE A 128 -10.22 -2.35 -52.89
N SER A 129 -10.35 -1.02 -52.98
CA SER A 129 -9.25 -0.07 -52.82
C SER A 129 -9.49 0.86 -51.63
N PRO A 130 -8.51 1.08 -50.73
CA PRO A 130 -8.65 2.00 -49.60
C PRO A 130 -8.94 3.44 -50.01
N SER A 131 -8.48 3.84 -51.20
CA SER A 131 -8.77 5.16 -51.78
C SER A 131 -10.25 5.36 -52.11
N GLU A 132 -11.00 4.27 -52.25
CA GLU A 132 -12.44 4.22 -52.52
C GLU A 132 -13.16 3.57 -51.33
N ALA A 133 -12.63 3.79 -50.12
CA ALA A 133 -13.13 3.25 -48.86
C ALA A 133 -13.24 1.72 -48.78
N ASN A 134 -12.55 0.96 -49.66
CA ASN A 134 -12.70 -0.49 -49.78
C ASN A 134 -14.16 -0.92 -50.00
N THR A 135 -14.85 -0.23 -50.90
CA THR A 135 -16.24 -0.46 -51.27
C THR A 135 -16.36 -0.88 -52.74
N VAL A 136 -17.35 -1.74 -53.05
CA VAL A 136 -17.71 -2.15 -54.41
C VAL A 136 -19.23 -2.15 -54.57
N ASP A 137 -19.72 -1.37 -55.52
CA ASP A 137 -21.12 -1.37 -55.96
C ASP A 137 -21.38 -2.37 -57.09
N ILE A 138 -22.51 -3.07 -57.01
CA ILE A 138 -22.98 -4.04 -58.01
C ILE A 138 -24.45 -3.80 -58.30
N ASP A 139 -24.72 -3.14 -59.43
CA ASP A 139 -26.08 -3.01 -59.94
C ASP A 139 -26.67 -4.39 -60.29
N LEU A 140 -27.93 -4.60 -59.91
CA LEU A 140 -28.66 -5.82 -60.19
C LEU A 140 -29.68 -5.56 -61.32
N PRO A 141 -29.87 -6.50 -62.26
CA PRO A 141 -31.03 -6.46 -63.14
C PRO A 141 -32.30 -6.63 -62.30
N ALA A 142 -33.40 -5.96 -62.68
CA ALA A 142 -34.68 -6.02 -61.96
C ALA A 142 -35.05 -7.46 -61.57
N ALA A 143 -34.96 -7.76 -60.29
CA ALA A 143 -35.12 -9.10 -59.73
C ALA A 143 -35.73 -9.03 -58.33
N THR A 144 -36.55 -10.03 -58.00
CA THR A 144 -37.09 -10.21 -56.65
C THR A 144 -36.35 -11.32 -55.93
N ALA A 145 -35.96 -11.08 -54.67
CA ALA A 145 -35.45 -12.13 -53.80
C ALA A 145 -35.78 -11.86 -52.34
N ARG A 146 -35.87 -12.93 -51.55
CA ARG A 146 -35.89 -12.88 -50.09
C ARG A 146 -34.49 -13.13 -49.52
N TYR A 147 -33.77 -14.06 -50.13
CA TYR A 147 -32.42 -14.42 -49.73
C TYR A 147 -31.44 -13.91 -50.78
N VAL A 148 -30.47 -13.09 -50.35
CA VAL A 148 -29.38 -12.62 -51.20
C VAL A 148 -28.08 -13.22 -50.72
N ARG A 149 -27.35 -13.86 -51.62
CA ARG A 149 -26.12 -14.61 -51.33
C ARG A 149 -24.96 -14.10 -52.18
N VAL A 150 -23.85 -13.74 -51.54
CA VAL A 150 -22.59 -13.44 -52.22
C VAL A 150 -21.72 -14.70 -52.19
N ARG A 151 -21.33 -15.19 -53.37
CA ARG A 151 -20.47 -16.37 -53.51
C ARG A 151 -19.09 -15.93 -54.00
N VAL A 152 -18.08 -16.08 -53.16
CA VAL A 152 -16.68 -15.72 -53.42
C VAL A 152 -15.88 -16.95 -53.83
N THR A 153 -15.12 -16.85 -54.91
CA THR A 153 -14.34 -17.94 -55.54
C THR A 153 -12.84 -17.74 -55.46
N SER A 154 -12.37 -16.51 -55.21
CA SER A 154 -10.96 -16.20 -54.92
C SER A 154 -10.83 -14.86 -54.19
N ASN A 155 -9.75 -14.70 -53.43
CA ASN A 155 -9.34 -13.47 -52.76
C ASN A 155 -7.81 -13.32 -52.89
N SER A 156 -7.33 -12.13 -53.30
CA SER A 156 -5.89 -11.89 -53.50
C SER A 156 -5.15 -11.46 -52.24
N GLY A 157 -5.85 -10.95 -51.21
CA GLY A 157 -5.22 -10.45 -49.98
C GLY A 157 -5.08 -11.51 -48.88
N TRP A 158 -5.94 -12.53 -48.90
CA TRP A 158 -5.94 -13.61 -47.90
C TRP A 158 -6.50 -14.91 -48.49
N ASN A 159 -6.16 -16.06 -47.90
CA ASN A 159 -6.60 -17.37 -48.38
C ASN A 159 -8.03 -17.77 -47.95
N ALA A 160 -8.93 -16.80 -47.71
CA ALA A 160 -10.32 -17.01 -47.34
C ALA A 160 -11.24 -15.95 -47.98
N ALA A 161 -12.55 -16.24 -48.09
CA ALA A 161 -13.53 -15.24 -48.48
C ALA A 161 -13.78 -14.29 -47.30
N GLN A 162 -13.80 -12.98 -47.54
CA GLN A 162 -13.96 -11.98 -46.48
C GLN A 162 -14.92 -10.88 -46.93
N LEU A 163 -15.82 -10.42 -46.07
CA LEU A 163 -16.67 -9.25 -46.29
C LEU A 163 -16.95 -8.56 -44.96
N SER A 164 -16.86 -7.23 -44.93
CA SER A 164 -17.30 -6.42 -43.79
C SER A 164 -18.76 -6.11 -43.84
N GLU A 165 -19.30 -5.74 -45.01
CA GLU A 165 -20.72 -5.45 -45.18
C GLU A 165 -21.24 -6.05 -46.49
N LEU A 166 -22.50 -6.48 -46.45
CA LEU A 166 -23.35 -6.84 -47.57
C LEU A 166 -24.61 -5.96 -47.46
N GLU A 167 -24.59 -4.82 -48.12
CA GLU A 167 -25.71 -3.87 -48.13
C GLU A 167 -26.58 -4.13 -49.37
N ILE A 168 -27.91 -4.13 -49.19
CA ILE A 168 -28.89 -4.50 -50.22
C ILE A 168 -29.92 -3.38 -50.34
N TYR A 169 -30.16 -2.90 -51.55
CA TYR A 169 -31.06 -1.77 -51.83
C TYR A 169 -32.17 -2.16 -52.81
N GLY A 170 -33.38 -1.63 -52.62
CA GLY A 170 -34.54 -1.79 -53.50
C GLY A 170 -35.89 -1.34 -52.88
N GLU A 171 -36.99 -1.46 -53.62
CA GLU A 171 -38.34 -1.02 -53.19
C GLU A 171 -39.13 -2.14 -52.46
N GLY A 172 -39.72 -1.82 -51.29
CA GLY A 172 -40.44 -2.77 -50.43
C GLY A 172 -41.93 -2.96 -50.77
N GLY A 173 -42.42 -4.21 -50.72
CA GLY A 173 -43.85 -4.55 -50.86
C GLY A 173 -44.67 -4.41 -49.56
N ASP A 174 -45.92 -3.97 -49.68
CA ASP A 174 -46.89 -3.65 -48.61
C ASP A 174 -47.35 -4.86 -47.73
N ASP A 175 -47.22 -4.76 -46.39
CA ASP A 175 -48.24 -5.06 -45.32
C ASP A 175 -47.70 -4.61 -43.91
N PRO A 176 -48.48 -4.45 -42.81
CA PRO A 176 -48.48 -3.23 -41.99
C PRO A 176 -48.15 -3.48 -40.51
N GLY A 177 -47.06 -2.92 -39.99
CA GLY A 177 -46.77 -3.03 -38.56
C GLY A 177 -45.53 -2.25 -38.14
N ASP A 178 -45.78 -1.05 -37.62
CA ASP A 178 -44.84 -0.06 -37.09
C ASP A 178 -43.77 0.48 -38.07
N PRO A 179 -43.46 1.80 -38.00
CA PRO A 179 -42.39 2.38 -38.81
C PRO A 179 -41.05 1.69 -38.48
N PRO A 180 -40.16 1.48 -39.46
CA PRO A 180 -38.81 1.00 -39.18
C PRO A 180 -38.13 1.98 -38.22
N LEU A 181 -37.64 1.45 -37.09
CA LEU A 181 -36.84 2.22 -36.14
C LEU A 181 -35.48 2.49 -36.78
N GLU A 182 -35.13 3.77 -36.96
CA GLU A 182 -33.86 4.19 -37.58
C GLU A 182 -32.74 4.43 -36.56
N GLY A 183 -33.03 4.29 -35.26
CA GLY A 183 -32.08 4.50 -34.17
C GLY A 183 -31.14 3.31 -33.90
N THR A 184 -29.95 3.58 -33.35
CA THR A 184 -28.99 2.57 -32.90
C THR A 184 -29.24 2.20 -31.41
N ASN A 185 -28.79 1.01 -30.98
CA ASN A 185 -28.84 0.64 -29.55
C ASN A 185 -27.78 1.44 -28.76
N LEU A 186 -28.23 2.45 -28.02
CA LEU A 186 -27.41 3.34 -27.21
C LEU A 186 -27.04 2.77 -25.84
N ALA A 187 -27.67 1.66 -25.42
CA ALA A 187 -27.47 1.07 -24.08
C ALA A 187 -26.29 0.09 -23.99
N ARG A 188 -25.81 -0.41 -25.13
CA ARG A 188 -24.78 -1.45 -25.21
C ARG A 188 -23.50 -1.04 -24.46
N ASN A 189 -23.07 -1.87 -23.52
CA ASN A 189 -21.87 -1.67 -22.67
C ASN A 189 -21.83 -0.34 -21.90
N LYS A 190 -22.95 0.37 -21.78
CA LYS A 190 -23.04 1.58 -20.97
C LYS A 190 -23.14 1.23 -19.48
N PRO A 191 -22.77 2.15 -18.57
CA PRO A 191 -23.01 1.95 -17.14
C PRO A 191 -24.49 1.65 -16.87
N ILE A 192 -24.74 0.54 -16.18
CA ILE A 192 -26.08 0.05 -15.85
C ILE A 192 -26.14 -0.33 -14.37
N GLU A 193 -27.22 0.06 -13.69
CA GLU A 193 -27.41 -0.17 -12.25
C GLU A 193 -28.79 -0.74 -11.97
N ALA A 194 -28.89 -1.62 -10.98
CA ALA A 194 -30.14 -2.22 -10.53
C ALA A 194 -30.35 -2.00 -9.04
N THR A 195 -31.61 -1.88 -8.60
CA THR A 195 -31.92 -1.73 -7.16
C THR A 195 -31.72 -3.00 -6.36
N SER A 196 -31.70 -4.15 -7.02
CA SER A 196 -31.37 -5.45 -6.43
C SER A 196 -30.98 -6.44 -7.52
N THR A 197 -30.26 -7.49 -7.12
CA THR A 197 -30.00 -8.67 -7.93
C THR A 197 -30.22 -9.92 -7.06
N THR A 198 -30.42 -11.06 -7.69
CA THR A 198 -30.35 -12.37 -7.02
C THR A 198 -29.21 -13.18 -7.61
N GLN A 199 -28.47 -13.89 -6.75
CA GLN A 199 -27.31 -14.70 -7.15
C GLN A 199 -26.31 -13.87 -7.98
N ASN A 200 -25.83 -14.41 -9.11
CA ASN A 200 -24.90 -13.77 -10.04
C ASN A 200 -25.59 -13.15 -11.28
N TYR A 201 -26.92 -12.99 -11.27
CA TYR A 201 -27.68 -12.36 -12.36
C TYR A 201 -27.64 -10.83 -12.23
N VAL A 202 -26.46 -10.26 -12.49
CA VAL A 202 -26.14 -8.83 -12.26
C VAL A 202 -26.59 -7.91 -13.40
N ALA A 203 -26.67 -6.60 -13.13
CA ALA A 203 -27.21 -5.61 -14.07
C ALA A 203 -26.46 -5.54 -15.42
N THR A 204 -25.13 -5.71 -15.40
CA THR A 204 -24.29 -5.67 -16.61
C THR A 204 -24.58 -6.80 -17.60
N ASN A 205 -25.21 -7.88 -17.14
CA ASN A 205 -25.65 -8.96 -18.03
C ASN A 205 -26.84 -8.57 -18.91
N ALA A 206 -27.46 -7.41 -18.68
CA ALA A 206 -28.64 -6.97 -19.42
C ALA A 206 -28.30 -5.96 -20.54
N ASN A 207 -27.03 -5.64 -20.78
CA ASN A 207 -26.63 -4.77 -21.88
C ASN A 207 -25.26 -5.14 -22.48
N ASP A 208 -24.88 -6.40 -22.33
CA ASP A 208 -23.65 -7.00 -22.86
C ASP A 208 -23.82 -7.54 -24.29
N ASP A 209 -25.02 -7.39 -24.87
CA ASP A 209 -25.41 -7.89 -26.19
C ASP A 209 -25.44 -9.43 -26.27
N SER A 210 -25.55 -10.11 -25.12
CA SER A 210 -25.68 -11.56 -25.00
C SER A 210 -27.05 -11.95 -24.45
N LEU A 211 -27.81 -12.73 -25.23
CA LEU A 211 -29.08 -13.30 -24.75
C LEU A 211 -28.91 -14.52 -23.83
N THR A 212 -27.68 -14.97 -23.61
CA THR A 212 -27.37 -16.16 -22.79
C THR A 212 -27.07 -15.82 -21.33
N THR A 213 -26.77 -14.54 -21.07
CA THR A 213 -26.62 -13.92 -19.76
C THR A 213 -27.88 -13.12 -19.46
N TYR A 214 -28.19 -12.89 -18.18
CA TYR A 214 -29.33 -12.05 -17.82
C TYR A 214 -29.19 -11.45 -16.42
N TRP A 215 -29.92 -10.35 -16.21
CA TRP A 215 -30.20 -9.77 -14.91
C TRP A 215 -31.49 -10.32 -14.32
N GLU A 216 -31.52 -10.58 -13.01
CA GLU A 216 -32.72 -10.91 -12.26
C GLU A 216 -32.76 -10.19 -10.91
N SER A 217 -33.88 -9.54 -10.61
CA SER A 217 -34.06 -8.84 -9.34
C SER A 217 -34.45 -9.76 -8.17
N ALA A 218 -34.24 -9.30 -6.93
CA ALA A 218 -34.62 -10.06 -5.74
C ALA A 218 -36.14 -10.01 -5.41
N GLY A 219 -36.92 -9.21 -6.14
CA GLY A 219 -38.36 -9.02 -5.92
C GLY A 219 -38.92 -7.74 -6.57
N PHE A 220 -40.16 -7.40 -6.22
CA PHE A 220 -40.86 -6.21 -6.73
C PHE A 220 -41.20 -5.20 -5.62
N PRO A 221 -41.23 -3.89 -5.93
CA PRO A 221 -40.78 -3.28 -7.19
C PRO A 221 -39.25 -3.33 -7.35
N SER A 222 -38.77 -3.35 -8.58
CA SER A 222 -37.32 -3.32 -8.88
C SER A 222 -37.04 -2.45 -10.10
N ASP A 223 -35.91 -1.74 -10.08
CA ASP A 223 -35.51 -0.84 -11.17
C ASP A 223 -34.20 -1.33 -11.80
N LEU A 224 -34.10 -1.16 -13.12
CA LEU A 224 -32.89 -1.34 -13.92
C LEU A 224 -32.67 -0.06 -14.76
N THR A 225 -31.56 0.64 -14.54
CA THR A 225 -31.28 1.96 -15.13
C THR A 225 -30.00 1.94 -15.94
N VAL A 226 -30.06 2.35 -17.20
CA VAL A 226 -28.88 2.57 -18.05
C VAL A 226 -28.57 4.06 -18.20
N LYS A 227 -27.29 4.42 -18.11
CA LYS A 227 -26.79 5.79 -18.25
C LYS A 227 -26.15 5.96 -19.63
N LEU A 228 -26.79 6.71 -20.52
CA LEU A 228 -26.36 6.87 -21.92
C LEU A 228 -25.10 7.75 -22.06
N GLY A 229 -24.87 8.63 -21.09
CA GLY A 229 -23.72 9.56 -21.01
C GLY A 229 -24.09 11.00 -21.32
N ALA A 230 -24.90 11.23 -22.35
CA ALA A 230 -25.46 12.52 -22.72
C ALA A 230 -26.92 12.37 -23.14
N ASP A 231 -27.63 13.49 -23.27
CA ASP A 231 -28.98 13.49 -23.81
C ASP A 231 -29.03 12.83 -25.21
N ALA A 232 -29.91 11.87 -25.37
CA ALA A 232 -30.23 11.22 -26.64
C ALA A 232 -31.72 11.40 -26.95
N GLU A 233 -32.05 11.54 -28.22
CA GLU A 233 -33.42 11.42 -28.70
C GLU A 233 -33.75 9.93 -28.83
N ILE A 234 -34.65 9.42 -27.99
CA ILE A 234 -35.03 8.01 -27.99
C ILE A 234 -36.34 7.77 -28.73
N GLU A 235 -36.42 6.64 -29.41
CA GLU A 235 -37.54 6.22 -30.26
C GLU A 235 -38.21 4.92 -29.76
N ALA A 236 -37.43 4.04 -29.13
CA ALA A 236 -37.95 2.82 -28.52
C ALA A 236 -37.04 2.27 -27.42
N VAL A 237 -37.60 1.37 -26.61
CA VAL A 237 -36.84 0.49 -25.72
C VAL A 237 -37.17 -0.95 -26.07
N ALA A 238 -36.16 -1.78 -26.30
CA ALA A 238 -36.36 -3.22 -26.45
C ALA A 238 -35.96 -3.95 -25.16
N VAL A 239 -36.82 -4.85 -24.70
CA VAL A 239 -36.56 -5.74 -23.57
C VAL A 239 -36.61 -7.16 -24.08
N LYS A 240 -35.54 -7.92 -23.85
CA LYS A 240 -35.41 -9.31 -24.31
C LYS A 240 -35.16 -10.25 -23.14
N LEU A 241 -35.65 -11.47 -23.26
CA LEU A 241 -35.37 -12.59 -22.35
C LEU A 241 -34.58 -13.67 -23.09
N ASN A 242 -33.92 -14.56 -22.34
CA ASN A 242 -33.17 -15.69 -22.88
C ASN A 242 -34.10 -16.56 -23.76
N PRO A 243 -33.72 -16.84 -25.02
CA PRO A 243 -34.58 -17.59 -25.95
C PRO A 243 -34.70 -19.09 -25.66
N ASP A 244 -33.88 -19.64 -24.76
CA ASP A 244 -33.86 -21.06 -24.43
C ASP A 244 -35.24 -21.56 -23.97
N GLN A 245 -35.66 -22.70 -24.52
CA GLN A 245 -36.95 -23.34 -24.20
C GLN A 245 -36.93 -24.09 -22.85
N ILE A 246 -36.28 -23.50 -21.83
CA ILE A 246 -36.12 -24.05 -20.48
C ILE A 246 -37.04 -23.36 -19.45
N TRP A 247 -37.80 -22.34 -19.86
CA TRP A 247 -38.77 -21.62 -19.05
C TRP A 247 -40.12 -21.50 -19.77
N ALA A 248 -41.21 -21.37 -19.00
CA ALA A 248 -42.58 -21.29 -19.54
C ALA A 248 -42.96 -19.83 -19.82
N ALA A 249 -44.00 -19.59 -20.63
CA ALA A 249 -44.47 -18.24 -20.94
C ALA A 249 -44.72 -17.39 -19.69
N ARG A 250 -44.24 -16.15 -19.71
CA ARG A 250 -44.29 -15.19 -18.60
C ARG A 250 -44.85 -13.85 -19.05
N GLN A 251 -45.39 -13.09 -18.11
CA GLN A 251 -45.87 -11.74 -18.30
C GLN A 251 -45.18 -10.84 -17.28
N GLN A 252 -44.42 -9.84 -17.76
CA GLN A 252 -43.77 -8.84 -16.92
C GLN A 252 -44.52 -7.51 -16.99
N SER A 253 -44.85 -6.94 -15.84
CA SER A 253 -45.46 -5.61 -15.74
C SER A 253 -44.38 -4.56 -15.49
N LEU A 254 -44.19 -3.61 -16.41
CA LEU A 254 -43.15 -2.60 -16.28
C LEU A 254 -43.58 -1.20 -16.75
N THR A 255 -42.92 -0.19 -16.19
CA THR A 255 -43.00 1.23 -16.58
C THR A 255 -41.65 1.65 -17.20
N VAL A 256 -41.66 2.46 -18.27
CA VAL A 256 -40.42 3.04 -18.83
C VAL A 256 -40.31 4.49 -18.41
N LEU A 257 -39.21 4.83 -17.76
CA LEU A 257 -38.92 6.15 -17.22
C LEU A 257 -37.66 6.72 -17.87
N GLY A 258 -37.57 8.04 -17.95
CA GLY A 258 -36.44 8.74 -18.54
C GLY A 258 -36.02 9.93 -17.68
N ARG A 259 -34.74 10.29 -17.74
CA ARG A 259 -34.21 11.47 -17.04
C ARG A 259 -33.27 12.21 -17.97
N ALA A 260 -33.55 13.49 -18.21
CA ALA A 260 -32.67 14.38 -18.98
C ALA A 260 -31.38 14.68 -18.21
N GLN A 261 -30.32 15.01 -18.94
CA GLN A 261 -29.04 15.41 -18.37
C GLN A 261 -29.21 16.59 -17.41
N GLY A 262 -28.63 16.48 -16.20
CA GLY A 262 -28.74 17.50 -15.15
C GLY A 262 -30.09 17.56 -14.41
N ALA A 263 -31.09 16.76 -14.79
CA ALA A 263 -32.34 16.66 -14.04
C ALA A 263 -32.18 15.74 -12.81
N SER A 264 -32.81 16.09 -11.70
CA SER A 264 -32.74 15.30 -10.45
C SER A 264 -33.77 14.17 -10.37
N ALA A 265 -34.84 14.20 -11.18
CA ALA A 265 -35.96 13.25 -11.12
C ALA A 265 -36.24 12.58 -12.46
N PHE A 266 -36.70 11.33 -12.42
CA PHE A 266 -37.21 10.59 -13.57
C PHE A 266 -38.64 11.03 -13.92
N THR A 267 -38.96 11.07 -15.21
CA THR A 267 -40.30 11.30 -15.76
C THR A 267 -40.77 10.06 -16.52
N THR A 268 -42.09 9.87 -16.60
CA THR A 268 -42.67 8.71 -17.28
C THR A 268 -42.63 8.89 -18.80
N LEU A 269 -41.90 8.01 -19.49
CA LEU A 269 -41.86 7.91 -20.95
C LEU A 269 -42.94 6.96 -21.48
N LYS A 270 -43.16 5.85 -20.78
CA LYS A 270 -44.26 4.91 -21.03
C LYS A 270 -44.92 4.51 -19.73
N ALA A 271 -46.24 4.66 -19.66
CA ALA A 271 -47.03 4.18 -18.53
C ALA A 271 -46.91 2.66 -18.35
N ARG A 272 -47.17 2.18 -17.13
CA ARG A 272 -47.15 0.77 -16.78
C ARG A 272 -48.01 -0.05 -17.74
N ALA A 273 -47.45 -1.13 -18.28
CA ALA A 273 -48.18 -2.12 -19.07
C ALA A 273 -47.60 -3.52 -18.86
N ASP A 274 -48.39 -4.53 -19.22
CA ASP A 274 -48.02 -5.95 -19.13
C ASP A 274 -47.52 -6.45 -20.49
N TYR A 275 -46.32 -7.04 -20.50
CA TYR A 275 -45.65 -7.54 -21.71
C TYR A 275 -45.44 -9.04 -21.59
N THR A 276 -45.83 -9.78 -22.64
CA THR A 276 -45.78 -11.24 -22.64
C THR A 276 -44.51 -11.73 -23.35
N PHE A 277 -43.86 -12.70 -22.74
CA PHE A 277 -42.67 -13.35 -23.26
C PHE A 277 -42.88 -14.88 -23.29
N SER A 278 -42.54 -15.53 -24.39
CA SER A 278 -42.75 -16.98 -24.56
C SER A 278 -41.68 -17.60 -25.48
N PRO A 279 -40.83 -18.50 -24.95
CA PRO A 279 -39.79 -19.13 -25.75
C PRO A 279 -40.35 -20.23 -26.66
N SER A 280 -41.52 -20.78 -26.32
CA SER A 280 -42.23 -21.77 -27.13
C SER A 280 -42.85 -21.19 -28.42
N SER A 281 -43.15 -19.89 -28.43
CA SER A 281 -43.70 -19.18 -29.60
C SER A 281 -42.71 -18.18 -30.19
N ASN A 282 -41.43 -18.27 -29.81
CA ASN A 282 -40.35 -17.37 -30.22
C ASN A 282 -40.66 -15.88 -29.99
N GLN A 283 -41.39 -15.56 -28.92
CA GLN A 283 -41.75 -14.20 -28.51
C GLN A 283 -40.93 -13.80 -27.28
N ASN A 284 -39.61 -13.76 -27.40
CA ASN A 284 -38.70 -13.46 -26.28
C ASN A 284 -38.22 -12.00 -26.25
N SER A 285 -38.83 -11.14 -27.07
CA SER A 285 -38.46 -9.74 -27.21
C SER A 285 -39.72 -8.91 -27.33
N VAL A 286 -39.75 -7.77 -26.65
CA VAL A 286 -40.77 -6.74 -26.82
C VAL A 286 -40.10 -5.42 -27.11
N VAL A 287 -40.63 -4.68 -28.07
CA VAL A 287 -40.20 -3.33 -28.41
C VAL A 287 -41.29 -2.38 -27.96
N ILE A 288 -40.90 -1.39 -27.15
CA ILE A 288 -41.80 -0.43 -26.50
C ILE A 288 -41.53 0.94 -27.10
N PRO A 289 -42.42 1.47 -27.95
CA PRO A 289 -42.26 2.81 -28.50
C PRO A 289 -42.32 3.86 -27.38
N VAL A 290 -41.31 4.72 -27.35
CA VAL A 290 -41.15 5.85 -26.42
C VAL A 290 -40.61 7.06 -27.17
N THR A 291 -40.88 8.25 -26.67
CA THR A 291 -40.33 9.49 -27.24
C THR A 291 -39.85 10.38 -26.11
N GLY A 292 -38.62 10.89 -26.22
CA GLY A 292 -38.09 11.86 -25.28
C GLY A 292 -36.60 12.12 -25.49
N ARG A 293 -36.14 13.25 -24.98
CA ARG A 293 -34.72 13.57 -24.88
C ARG A 293 -34.24 13.26 -23.47
N VAL A 294 -33.39 12.25 -23.32
CA VAL A 294 -32.98 11.73 -22.01
C VAL A 294 -31.53 11.25 -22.01
N ALA A 295 -30.86 11.36 -20.86
CA ALA A 295 -29.52 10.83 -20.63
C ALA A 295 -29.54 9.51 -19.84
N ASP A 296 -30.61 9.23 -19.08
CA ASP A 296 -30.83 7.93 -18.44
C ASP A 296 -32.18 7.34 -18.83
N VAL A 297 -32.23 6.02 -18.99
CA VAL A 297 -33.48 5.26 -19.20
C VAL A 297 -33.61 4.18 -18.14
N ARG A 298 -34.78 4.08 -17.51
CA ARG A 298 -35.06 3.13 -16.43
C ARG A 298 -36.29 2.27 -16.75
N LEU A 299 -36.13 0.97 -16.59
CA LEU A 299 -37.22 0.00 -16.49
C LEU A 299 -37.60 -0.18 -15.02
N SER A 300 -38.85 0.08 -14.66
CA SER A 300 -39.37 -0.19 -13.31
C SER A 300 -40.36 -1.36 -13.37
N PHE A 301 -39.98 -2.49 -12.79
CA PHE A 301 -40.74 -3.74 -12.80
C PHE A 301 -41.65 -3.86 -11.56
N HIS A 302 -42.81 -4.46 -11.77
CA HIS A 302 -43.87 -4.52 -10.75
C HIS A 302 -44.48 -5.91 -10.55
N SER A 303 -44.36 -6.79 -11.54
CA SER A 303 -44.69 -8.21 -11.43
C SER A 303 -44.01 -9.00 -12.56
N ASN A 304 -43.84 -10.31 -12.34
CA ASN A 304 -43.44 -11.29 -13.35
C ASN A 304 -44.15 -12.61 -13.04
N THR A 305 -44.88 -13.18 -14.00
CA THR A 305 -45.50 -14.49 -13.80
C THR A 305 -44.48 -15.59 -14.00
N GLY A 306 -44.29 -16.47 -13.00
CA GLY A 306 -43.40 -17.64 -13.12
C GLY A 306 -41.93 -17.41 -12.75
N ALA A 307 -41.57 -16.25 -12.18
CA ALA A 307 -40.30 -15.99 -11.49
C ALA A 307 -40.51 -14.95 -10.36
N PRO A 308 -39.67 -14.93 -9.30
CA PRO A 308 -39.86 -14.05 -8.15
C PRO A 308 -39.47 -12.58 -8.40
N GLY A 309 -38.65 -12.30 -9.42
CA GLY A 309 -38.17 -10.97 -9.79
C GLY A 309 -38.35 -10.64 -11.27
N GLY A 310 -38.05 -9.39 -11.63
CA GLY A 310 -37.97 -8.93 -13.02
C GLY A 310 -36.72 -9.52 -13.67
N GLN A 311 -36.82 -9.93 -14.92
CA GLN A 311 -35.74 -10.54 -15.68
C GLN A 311 -35.51 -9.76 -16.98
N VAL A 312 -34.24 -9.58 -17.34
CA VAL A 312 -33.83 -8.96 -18.62
C VAL A 312 -32.52 -9.59 -19.07
N ALA A 313 -32.53 -10.24 -20.23
CA ALA A 313 -31.31 -10.71 -20.90
C ALA A 313 -30.67 -9.59 -21.73
N GLU A 314 -31.49 -8.75 -22.37
CA GLU A 314 -30.96 -7.58 -23.08
C GLU A 314 -31.95 -6.40 -23.00
N PHE A 315 -31.44 -5.24 -22.62
CA PHE A 315 -32.10 -3.95 -22.49
C PHE A 315 -31.49 -2.98 -23.51
N GLN A 316 -32.21 -2.78 -24.61
CA GLN A 316 -31.78 -1.88 -25.68
C GLN A 316 -32.52 -0.55 -25.56
N VAL A 317 -31.79 0.56 -25.74
CA VAL A 317 -32.37 1.90 -25.89
C VAL A 317 -32.11 2.33 -27.32
N ILE A 318 -33.17 2.44 -28.11
CA ILE A 318 -33.10 2.72 -29.55
C ILE A 318 -33.30 4.23 -29.75
N GLY A 319 -32.32 4.90 -30.38
CA GLY A 319 -32.39 6.33 -30.62
C GLY A 319 -31.17 6.91 -31.34
N ARG A 320 -31.05 8.24 -31.32
CA ARG A 320 -29.93 9.00 -31.90
C ARG A 320 -29.32 9.91 -30.83
N ALA A 321 -27.99 9.93 -30.74
CA ALA A 321 -27.27 10.84 -29.84
C ALA A 321 -27.54 12.31 -30.23
N ALA A 322 -27.74 13.19 -29.26
CA ALA A 322 -27.86 14.62 -29.54
C ALA A 322 -26.48 15.28 -29.77
N PRO A 323 -26.41 16.42 -30.50
CA PRO A 323 -25.16 17.18 -30.62
C PRO A 323 -24.63 17.66 -29.27
N HIS A 324 -23.34 17.43 -28.99
CA HIS A 324 -22.68 17.81 -27.74
C HIS A 324 -21.20 18.17 -27.98
N PRO A 325 -20.59 19.06 -27.16
CA PRO A 325 -19.13 19.24 -27.09
C PRO A 325 -18.38 17.98 -26.67
N ASP A 326 -17.08 17.91 -26.97
CA ASP A 326 -16.16 16.83 -26.54
C ASP A 326 -14.72 17.35 -26.52
N PHE A 327 -14.16 17.67 -25.37
CA PHE A 327 -12.84 18.26 -25.20
C PHE A 327 -11.75 17.20 -25.08
N VAL A 328 -10.77 17.25 -25.96
CA VAL A 328 -9.62 16.33 -25.98
C VAL A 328 -8.32 17.11 -25.84
N VAL A 329 -7.41 16.67 -24.96
CA VAL A 329 -6.01 17.16 -24.97
C VAL A 329 -5.21 16.38 -26.02
N THR A 330 -4.76 17.08 -27.05
CA THR A 330 -4.15 16.50 -28.26
C THR A 330 -2.64 16.69 -28.39
N ASP A 331 -2.02 17.51 -27.55
CA ASP A 331 -0.55 17.60 -27.47
C ASP A 331 -0.08 18.25 -26.16
N LEU A 332 1.15 17.91 -25.74
CA LEU A 332 1.85 18.51 -24.60
C LEU A 332 3.33 18.73 -24.92
N THR A 333 3.76 19.99 -24.89
CA THR A 333 5.18 20.36 -25.03
C THR A 333 5.59 21.32 -23.90
N TRP A 334 6.88 21.66 -23.78
CA TRP A 334 7.34 22.60 -22.75
C TRP A 334 8.56 23.39 -23.17
N SER A 335 8.78 24.51 -22.50
CA SER A 335 9.93 25.38 -22.64
C SER A 335 10.51 25.74 -21.26
N PRO A 336 11.84 25.72 -21.07
CA PRO A 336 12.88 25.28 -22.02
C PRO A 336 12.77 23.77 -22.34
N ALA A 337 13.28 23.33 -23.51
CA ALA A 337 13.19 21.92 -23.90
C ALA A 337 14.09 20.99 -23.05
N THR A 338 15.17 21.53 -22.47
CA THR A 338 16.12 20.84 -21.59
C THR A 338 16.38 21.70 -20.35
N PRO A 339 15.43 21.78 -19.41
CA PRO A 339 15.58 22.63 -18.23
C PRO A 339 16.60 22.05 -17.24
N SER A 340 17.15 22.93 -16.41
CA SER A 340 17.86 22.61 -15.17
C SER A 340 16.99 22.95 -13.96
N GLU A 341 17.40 22.53 -12.77
CA GLU A 341 16.63 22.77 -11.53
C GLU A 341 16.43 24.26 -11.14
N ARG A 342 17.12 25.17 -11.85
CA ARG A 342 16.96 26.63 -11.71
C ARG A 342 16.04 27.26 -12.75
N ASP A 343 15.66 26.53 -13.80
CA ASP A 343 14.84 27.06 -14.90
C ASP A 343 13.34 26.98 -14.56
N GLU A 344 12.61 28.06 -14.83
CA GLU A 344 11.14 28.03 -14.84
C GLU A 344 10.65 27.24 -16.05
N VAL A 345 9.77 26.26 -15.82
CA VAL A 345 9.18 25.45 -16.90
C VAL A 345 7.76 25.93 -17.19
N THR A 346 7.45 26.09 -18.48
CA THR A 346 6.09 26.33 -18.98
C THR A 346 5.69 25.19 -19.90
N VAL A 347 4.53 24.58 -19.64
CA VAL A 347 3.93 23.54 -20.47
C VAL A 347 2.92 24.16 -21.43
N GLU A 348 2.98 23.79 -22.70
CA GLU A 348 2.02 24.16 -23.74
C GLU A 348 1.07 22.98 -23.97
N ALA A 349 -0.20 23.14 -23.64
CA ALA A 349 -1.25 22.13 -23.81
C ALA A 349 -2.16 22.46 -24.99
N THR A 350 -2.30 21.55 -25.96
CA THR A 350 -3.21 21.72 -27.11
C THR A 350 -4.54 21.02 -26.84
N VAL A 351 -5.62 21.80 -26.74
CA VAL A 351 -6.99 21.33 -26.50
C VAL A 351 -7.79 21.39 -27.81
N ARG A 352 -8.59 20.37 -28.10
CA ARG A 352 -9.49 20.27 -29.25
C ARG A 352 -10.91 20.01 -28.79
N ASN A 353 -11.90 20.60 -29.45
CA ASN A 353 -13.29 20.13 -29.37
C ASN A 353 -13.53 19.12 -30.51
N ALA A 354 -13.55 17.83 -30.20
CA ALA A 354 -13.87 16.72 -31.10
C ALA A 354 -15.39 16.50 -31.29
N GLY A 355 -16.22 17.23 -30.54
CA GLY A 355 -17.66 17.07 -30.51
C GLY A 355 -18.36 17.69 -31.71
N THR A 356 -19.66 17.42 -31.83
CA THR A 356 -20.50 17.88 -32.94
C THR A 356 -21.21 19.21 -32.64
N ALA A 357 -21.05 19.76 -31.44
CA ALA A 357 -21.55 21.07 -31.04
C ALA A 357 -20.41 22.00 -30.53
N ASN A 358 -20.69 23.31 -30.45
CA ASN A 358 -19.73 24.29 -29.95
C ASN A 358 -19.54 24.14 -28.43
N ALA A 359 -18.29 24.08 -27.99
CA ALA A 359 -17.92 24.02 -26.58
C ALA A 359 -17.81 25.44 -25.98
N PRO A 360 -18.38 25.72 -24.79
CA PRO A 360 -18.17 26.96 -24.07
C PRO A 360 -16.72 27.08 -23.57
N ALA A 361 -16.32 28.23 -23.02
CA ALA A 361 -14.99 28.38 -22.42
C ALA A 361 -14.87 27.55 -21.12
N THR A 362 -13.70 26.98 -20.86
CA THR A 362 -13.38 26.20 -19.65
C THR A 362 -11.93 26.46 -19.21
N THR A 363 -11.32 25.59 -18.42
CA THR A 363 -9.92 25.61 -18.00
C THR A 363 -9.21 24.31 -18.37
N VAL A 364 -7.89 24.35 -18.44
CA VAL A 364 -7.04 23.15 -18.43
C VAL A 364 -6.13 23.20 -17.22
N ASN A 365 -5.99 22.08 -16.54
CA ASN A 365 -4.97 21.86 -15.52
C ASN A 365 -3.82 21.09 -16.14
N VAL A 366 -2.58 21.53 -15.92
CA VAL A 366 -1.39 20.72 -16.20
C VAL A 366 -0.89 20.15 -14.89
N SER A 367 -0.66 18.84 -14.88
CA SER A 367 -0.03 18.14 -13.79
C SER A 367 1.40 17.74 -14.13
N VAL A 368 2.30 17.81 -13.15
CA VAL A 368 3.67 17.27 -13.23
C VAL A 368 3.78 16.23 -12.12
N GLU A 369 4.05 14.97 -12.48
CA GLU A 369 3.94 13.81 -11.59
C GLU A 369 2.58 13.73 -10.88
N GLY A 370 1.50 13.80 -11.66
CA GLY A 370 0.13 13.65 -11.17
C GLY A 370 -0.45 14.86 -10.43
N ALA A 371 0.38 15.73 -9.82
CA ALA A 371 -0.07 16.91 -9.10
C ALA A 371 -0.29 18.13 -10.02
N VAL A 372 -1.43 18.81 -9.89
CA VAL A 372 -1.74 20.03 -10.66
C VAL A 372 -0.71 21.11 -10.36
N ALA A 373 0.15 21.36 -11.35
CA ALA A 373 1.25 22.31 -11.28
C ALA A 373 0.87 23.72 -11.72
N GLY A 374 -0.17 23.84 -12.54
CA GLY A 374 -0.72 25.10 -13.00
C GLY A 374 -2.02 24.91 -13.77
N SER A 375 -2.73 26.01 -14.02
CA SER A 375 -3.93 26.01 -14.85
C SER A 375 -3.98 27.23 -15.77
N ALA A 376 -4.69 27.11 -16.89
CA ALA A 376 -4.93 28.22 -17.80
C ALA A 376 -6.36 28.17 -18.39
N PRO A 377 -6.95 29.33 -18.75
CA PRO A 377 -8.25 29.37 -19.40
C PRO A 377 -8.18 28.85 -20.84
N VAL A 378 -9.15 28.00 -21.20
CA VAL A 378 -9.40 27.55 -22.57
C VAL A 378 -10.60 28.35 -23.12
N PRO A 379 -10.44 29.12 -24.20
CA PRO A 379 -11.56 29.86 -24.80
C PRO A 379 -12.62 28.92 -25.40
N ALA A 380 -13.81 29.45 -25.69
CA ALA A 380 -14.85 28.67 -26.37
C ALA A 380 -14.36 28.15 -27.74
N LEU A 381 -14.65 26.89 -28.06
CA LEU A 381 -14.19 26.21 -29.26
C LEU A 381 -15.37 25.76 -30.12
N ALA A 382 -15.37 26.14 -31.40
CA ALA A 382 -16.30 25.57 -32.37
C ALA A 382 -16.07 24.06 -32.55
N ALA A 383 -17.09 23.33 -33.01
CA ALA A 383 -16.96 21.91 -33.33
C ALA A 383 -15.75 21.67 -34.27
N GLY A 384 -14.85 20.78 -33.89
CA GLY A 384 -13.62 20.44 -34.62
C GLY A 384 -12.42 21.37 -34.41
N ALA A 385 -12.57 22.52 -33.72
CA ALA A 385 -11.49 23.50 -33.54
C ALA A 385 -10.50 23.12 -32.41
N SER A 386 -9.28 23.65 -32.47
CA SER A 386 -8.23 23.48 -31.44
C SER A 386 -7.59 24.79 -31.04
N THR A 387 -7.02 24.82 -29.82
CA THR A 387 -6.21 25.94 -29.30
C THR A 387 -5.06 25.40 -28.46
N THR A 388 -3.93 26.11 -28.40
CA THR A 388 -2.83 25.82 -27.47
C THR A 388 -2.81 26.86 -26.37
N VAL A 389 -2.64 26.42 -25.12
CA VAL A 389 -2.61 27.28 -23.95
C VAL A 389 -1.33 27.02 -23.14
N SER A 390 -0.68 28.10 -22.71
CA SER A 390 0.57 28.06 -21.96
C SER A 390 0.29 28.04 -20.46
N VAL A 391 0.83 27.04 -19.75
CA VAL A 391 0.64 26.81 -18.33
C VAL A 391 2.00 26.82 -17.62
N PRO A 392 2.33 27.87 -16.86
CA PRO A 392 3.54 27.88 -16.04
C PRO A 392 3.45 26.78 -14.97
N VAL A 393 4.45 25.89 -14.92
CA VAL A 393 4.51 24.78 -13.96
C VAL A 393 5.67 24.93 -12.95
N GLY A 394 6.36 26.07 -12.98
CA GLY A 394 7.41 26.43 -12.03
C GLY A 394 8.74 25.72 -12.26
N ARG A 395 9.69 25.93 -11.33
CA ARG A 395 10.94 25.17 -11.25
C ARG A 395 10.69 23.77 -10.73
N ARG A 396 11.58 22.85 -11.07
CA ARG A 396 11.53 21.44 -10.66
C ARG A 396 12.92 21.01 -10.20
N PRO A 397 13.06 20.13 -9.19
CA PRO A 397 14.36 19.53 -8.87
C PRO A 397 14.96 18.77 -10.07
N GLU A 398 16.23 18.36 -9.98
CA GLU A 398 16.78 17.39 -10.92
C GLU A 398 15.94 16.10 -10.92
N GLY A 399 15.55 15.62 -12.09
CA GLY A 399 14.70 14.44 -12.21
C GLY A 399 14.07 14.27 -13.58
N SER A 400 13.30 13.21 -13.75
CA SER A 400 12.56 12.94 -14.98
C SER A 400 11.08 12.82 -14.67
N TYR A 401 10.33 13.85 -15.04
CA TYR A 401 8.95 14.07 -14.63
C TYR A 401 7.94 13.62 -15.70
N SER A 402 6.90 12.88 -15.34
CA SER A 402 5.69 12.76 -16.16
C SER A 402 4.96 14.11 -16.21
N VAL A 403 4.40 14.47 -17.37
CA VAL A 403 3.59 15.68 -17.54
C VAL A 403 2.28 15.26 -18.15
N SER A 404 1.17 15.65 -17.53
CA SER A 404 -0.17 15.42 -18.06
C SER A 404 -0.99 16.70 -18.02
N ALA A 405 -2.09 16.73 -18.77
CA ALA A 405 -3.04 17.83 -18.69
C ALA A 405 -4.47 17.30 -18.83
N ALA A 406 -5.40 17.94 -18.11
CA ALA A 406 -6.82 17.64 -18.14
C ALA A 406 -7.61 18.93 -18.41
N VAL A 407 -8.41 18.94 -19.47
CA VAL A 407 -9.35 20.04 -19.80
C VAL A 407 -10.70 19.79 -19.14
N ASP A 408 -11.38 20.88 -18.78
CA ASP A 408 -12.59 20.87 -17.94
C ASP A 408 -12.47 20.00 -16.67
N PRO A 409 -11.41 20.20 -15.86
CA PRO A 409 -11.10 19.32 -14.73
C PRO A 409 -12.16 19.33 -13.62
N THR A 410 -13.13 20.26 -13.66
CA THR A 410 -14.26 20.34 -12.73
C THR A 410 -15.55 19.74 -13.28
N ASP A 411 -15.53 19.16 -14.48
CA ASP A 411 -16.67 18.54 -15.16
C ASP A 411 -17.90 19.46 -15.19
N THR A 412 -17.67 20.71 -15.61
CA THR A 412 -18.70 21.76 -15.63
C THR A 412 -19.35 21.93 -16.99
N VAL A 413 -18.67 21.48 -18.03
CA VAL A 413 -19.18 21.40 -19.38
C VAL A 413 -19.60 19.96 -19.59
N ALA A 414 -20.89 19.74 -19.87
CA ALA A 414 -21.33 18.42 -20.26
C ALA A 414 -20.69 18.06 -21.63
N GLU A 415 -20.26 16.80 -21.81
CA GLU A 415 -19.53 16.36 -23.00
C GLU A 415 -20.04 15.01 -23.53
N LEU A 416 -19.63 14.64 -24.76
CA LEU A 416 -19.91 13.30 -25.31
C LEU A 416 -19.10 12.21 -24.58
N ASP A 417 -17.85 12.52 -24.22
CA ASP A 417 -16.92 11.57 -23.63
C ASP A 417 -15.93 12.24 -22.66
N ASN A 418 -16.30 12.32 -21.39
CA ASN A 418 -15.42 12.84 -20.33
C ASN A 418 -14.13 12.01 -20.12
N THR A 419 -14.00 10.84 -20.73
CA THR A 419 -12.83 9.96 -20.51
C THR A 419 -11.62 10.36 -21.34
N ASN A 420 -11.80 11.22 -22.35
CA ASN A 420 -10.74 11.66 -23.26
C ASN A 420 -10.19 13.07 -22.96
N ASN A 421 -10.68 13.71 -21.91
CA ASN A 421 -10.29 15.04 -21.46
C ASN A 421 -8.84 15.14 -20.96
N SER A 422 -8.16 14.02 -20.75
CA SER A 422 -6.82 13.98 -20.18
C SER A 422 -5.81 13.35 -21.12
N ARG A 423 -4.58 13.89 -21.14
CA ARG A 423 -3.45 13.30 -21.84
C ARG A 423 -2.19 13.38 -21.00
N THR A 424 -1.37 12.33 -21.07
CA THR A 424 0.02 12.34 -20.59
C THR A 424 0.97 12.49 -21.78
N ALA A 425 2.03 13.27 -21.61
CA ALA A 425 3.04 13.50 -22.63
C ALA A 425 3.82 12.21 -22.94
N ASP A 426 4.16 12.00 -24.21
CA ASP A 426 4.83 10.78 -24.68
C ASP A 426 6.30 10.66 -24.23
N ARG A 427 6.89 11.78 -23.78
CA ARG A 427 8.24 11.83 -23.21
C ARG A 427 8.17 12.45 -21.82
N LYS A 428 9.14 12.14 -20.96
CA LYS A 428 9.28 12.79 -19.65
C LYS A 428 9.97 14.15 -19.77
N LEU A 429 9.53 15.11 -18.97
CA LEU A 429 10.22 16.36 -18.69
C LEU A 429 11.48 16.04 -17.89
N THR A 430 12.65 16.02 -18.54
CA THR A 430 13.91 15.76 -17.86
C THR A 430 14.56 17.08 -17.45
N VAL A 431 14.72 17.27 -16.15
CA VAL A 431 15.35 18.41 -15.52
C VAL A 431 16.73 17.97 -15.05
N SER A 432 17.76 18.66 -15.51
CA SER A 432 19.16 18.35 -15.18
C SER A 432 19.64 19.11 -13.95
N GLN A 433 20.70 18.61 -13.31
CA GLN A 433 21.40 19.36 -12.26
C GLN A 433 21.82 20.74 -12.75
N ALA A 434 21.69 21.75 -11.89
CA ALA A 434 22.19 23.08 -12.21
C ALA A 434 23.73 23.07 -12.31
N PRO A 435 24.33 23.83 -13.25
CA PRO A 435 25.77 24.01 -13.28
C PRO A 435 26.27 24.71 -12.00
N GLY A 436 27.16 24.07 -11.25
CA GLY A 436 27.77 24.66 -10.04
C GLY A 436 28.32 23.60 -9.07
N PRO A 437 28.92 24.03 -7.94
CA PRO A 437 29.22 23.16 -6.81
C PRO A 437 27.98 22.86 -5.97
N ASP A 438 27.95 21.71 -5.27
CA ASP A 438 26.84 21.29 -4.39
C ASP A 438 27.37 20.32 -3.32
N LEU A 439 27.69 20.82 -2.14
CA LEU A 439 28.17 20.07 -1.01
C LEU A 439 27.00 19.49 -0.21
N ARG A 440 27.23 18.31 0.38
CA ARG A 440 26.34 17.71 1.36
C ARG A 440 27.13 16.88 2.34
N VAL A 441 26.64 16.76 3.58
CA VAL A 441 27.24 15.85 4.56
C VAL A 441 26.60 14.47 4.42
N THR A 442 27.41 13.43 4.37
CA THR A 442 26.97 12.03 4.17
C THR A 442 27.25 11.12 5.36
N GLY A 443 28.02 11.57 6.35
CA GLY A 443 28.27 10.80 7.56
C GLY A 443 29.14 11.50 8.60
N ILE A 444 29.05 11.02 9.85
CA ILE A 444 29.87 11.47 10.99
C ILE A 444 30.45 10.22 11.65
N THR A 445 31.75 10.15 11.88
CA THR A 445 32.39 9.05 12.62
C THR A 445 32.92 9.56 13.95
N SER A 446 32.68 8.83 15.04
CA SER A 446 33.19 9.12 16.38
C SER A 446 34.29 8.13 16.75
N ASN A 447 35.31 8.59 17.48
CA ASN A 447 36.35 7.74 18.04
C ASN A 447 36.60 8.12 19.52
N PRO A 448 36.36 7.20 20.48
CA PRO A 448 35.83 5.84 20.28
C PRO A 448 34.39 5.85 19.75
N ALA A 449 34.00 4.78 19.06
CA ALA A 449 32.66 4.65 18.45
C ALA A 449 31.54 4.58 19.51
N SER A 450 31.81 3.89 20.62
CA SER A 450 30.92 3.77 21.80
C SER A 450 31.64 4.29 23.04
N PRO A 451 31.66 5.61 23.27
CA PRO A 451 32.39 6.20 24.39
C PRO A 451 31.76 5.85 25.74
N ALA A 452 32.58 5.46 26.72
CA ALA A 452 32.16 5.42 28.11
C ALA A 452 31.96 6.84 28.66
N VAL A 453 31.10 6.98 29.67
CA VAL A 453 30.90 8.27 30.37
C VAL A 453 32.25 8.84 30.83
N GLY A 454 32.51 10.09 30.48
CA GLY A 454 33.75 10.80 30.79
C GLY A 454 34.86 10.66 29.76
N SER A 455 34.72 9.80 28.74
CA SER A 455 35.73 9.59 27.69
C SER A 455 35.88 10.81 26.79
N THR A 456 37.09 11.03 26.28
CA THR A 456 37.35 12.04 25.25
C THR A 456 37.04 11.46 23.86
N VAL A 457 36.21 12.14 23.08
CA VAL A 457 35.71 11.71 21.76
C VAL A 457 36.19 12.67 20.68
N SER A 458 36.75 12.12 19.62
CA SER A 458 37.14 12.84 18.39
C SER A 458 36.19 12.48 17.24
N PHE A 459 36.09 13.33 16.21
CA PHE A 459 35.16 13.14 15.12
C PHE A 459 35.78 13.35 13.73
N THR A 460 35.24 12.66 12.73
CA THR A 460 35.44 12.97 11.31
C THR A 460 34.09 13.08 10.61
N VAL A 461 34.00 13.90 9.56
CA VAL A 461 32.77 14.15 8.80
C VAL A 461 33.02 13.89 7.31
N ALA A 462 32.12 13.18 6.65
CA ALA A 462 32.19 12.94 5.21
C ALA A 462 31.39 14.00 4.45
N VAL A 463 32.06 14.84 3.65
CA VAL A 463 31.47 15.90 2.83
C VAL A 463 31.57 15.52 1.36
N ASN A 464 30.44 15.31 0.71
CA ASN A 464 30.34 14.96 -0.71
C ASN A 464 29.99 16.19 -1.54
N ASN A 465 30.65 16.41 -2.67
CA ASN A 465 30.23 17.39 -3.66
C ASN A 465 29.43 16.66 -4.75
N ARG A 466 28.10 16.72 -4.70
CA ARG A 466 27.26 16.16 -5.77
C ARG A 466 27.20 17.06 -7.01
N GLY A 467 27.73 18.28 -6.95
CA GLY A 467 27.67 19.27 -8.02
C GLY A 467 28.50 18.90 -9.25
N THR A 468 28.34 19.68 -10.33
CA THR A 468 29.07 19.49 -11.59
C THR A 468 30.43 20.19 -11.61
N THR A 469 30.77 20.96 -10.58
CA THR A 469 31.98 21.79 -10.52
C THR A 469 32.71 21.58 -9.20
N ALA A 470 34.05 21.59 -9.23
CA ALA A 470 34.87 21.36 -8.05
C ALA A 470 34.80 22.54 -7.05
N VAL A 471 34.87 22.21 -5.75
CA VAL A 471 34.99 23.18 -4.66
C VAL A 471 36.46 23.27 -4.21
N PRO A 472 37.05 24.48 -4.13
CA PRO A 472 38.41 24.64 -3.63
C PRO A 472 38.50 24.33 -2.13
N ALA A 473 39.70 23.99 -1.65
CA ALA A 473 39.93 23.78 -0.22
C ALA A 473 39.68 25.08 0.58
N GLY A 474 39.16 24.95 1.80
CA GLY A 474 39.05 26.06 2.74
C GLY A 474 37.66 26.33 3.31
N THR A 475 36.61 25.63 2.88
CA THR A 475 35.29 25.72 3.53
C THR A 475 35.33 25.14 4.94
N ILE A 476 34.45 25.60 5.83
CA ILE A 476 34.40 25.12 7.22
C ILE A 476 33.33 24.05 7.35
N THR A 477 33.70 22.87 7.83
CA THR A 477 32.72 21.88 8.30
C THR A 477 32.52 22.04 9.80
N ARG A 478 31.31 22.39 10.24
CA ARG A 478 30.96 22.55 11.66
C ARG A 478 30.31 21.28 12.18
N LEU A 479 30.63 20.86 13.41
CA LEU A 479 29.98 19.76 14.11
C LEU A 479 29.48 20.25 15.47
N THR A 480 28.18 20.14 15.75
CA THR A 480 27.64 20.32 17.10
C THR A 480 27.40 18.97 17.77
N VAL A 481 27.75 18.86 19.04
CA VAL A 481 27.52 17.69 19.91
C VAL A 481 27.06 18.18 21.28
N GLY A 482 25.77 17.99 21.57
CA GLY A 482 25.12 18.63 22.72
C GLY A 482 25.29 20.16 22.66
N ALA A 483 25.80 20.77 23.72
CA ALA A 483 26.11 22.21 23.76
C ALA A 483 27.49 22.58 23.18
N THR A 484 28.28 21.60 22.70
CA THR A 484 29.64 21.84 22.20
C THR A 484 29.63 22.03 20.68
N THR A 485 30.28 23.08 20.20
CA THR A 485 30.50 23.31 18.76
C THR A 485 31.99 23.09 18.45
N LEU A 486 32.26 22.19 17.52
CA LEU A 486 33.57 21.87 16.97
C LEU A 486 33.57 22.20 15.46
N GLN A 487 34.76 22.25 14.85
CA GLN A 487 34.87 22.55 13.42
C GLN A 487 36.15 21.96 12.82
N GLY A 488 36.15 21.73 11.51
CA GLY A 488 37.33 21.36 10.73
C GLY A 488 37.33 22.08 9.39
N THR A 489 38.48 22.15 8.73
CA THR A 489 38.60 22.73 7.38
C THR A 489 38.47 21.64 6.33
N THR A 490 37.51 21.81 5.41
CA THR A 490 37.30 20.91 4.28
C THR A 490 38.41 21.09 3.25
N GLY A 491 38.98 19.97 2.78
CA GLY A 491 39.89 19.96 1.62
C GLY A 491 39.16 20.31 0.32
N ALA A 492 39.89 20.35 -0.80
CA ALA A 492 39.25 20.51 -2.11
C ALA A 492 38.40 19.27 -2.43
N VAL A 493 37.20 19.47 -2.95
CA VAL A 493 36.26 18.39 -3.28
C VAL A 493 35.89 18.47 -4.75
N GLY A 494 36.34 17.50 -5.55
CA GLY A 494 35.99 17.40 -6.97
C GLY A 494 34.50 17.13 -7.18
N ALA A 495 34.00 17.39 -8.39
CA ALA A 495 32.62 17.05 -8.75
C ALA A 495 32.38 15.53 -8.62
N GLY A 496 31.38 15.13 -7.83
CA GLY A 496 31.07 13.74 -7.49
C GLY A 496 31.90 13.14 -6.35
N ASP A 497 32.97 13.80 -5.89
CA ASP A 497 33.89 13.25 -4.90
C ASP A 497 33.40 13.45 -3.45
N THR A 498 33.97 12.68 -2.51
CA THR A 498 33.74 12.83 -1.06
C THR A 498 35.05 13.05 -0.32
N ALA A 499 35.12 14.11 0.47
CA ALA A 499 36.22 14.40 1.38
C ALA A 499 35.90 13.97 2.82
N THR A 500 36.87 13.34 3.50
CA THR A 500 36.80 13.08 4.94
C THR A 500 37.46 14.23 5.71
N VAL A 501 36.65 15.02 6.40
CA VAL A 501 37.09 16.19 7.16
C VAL A 501 37.36 15.78 8.61
N ALA A 502 38.59 15.97 9.08
CA ALA A 502 38.90 15.85 10.50
C ALA A 502 38.34 17.06 11.25
N ILE A 503 37.62 16.81 12.34
CA ILE A 503 37.08 17.87 13.20
C ILE A 503 38.10 18.19 14.29
N ASP A 504 38.50 19.45 14.40
CA ASP A 504 39.44 19.92 15.39
C ASP A 504 38.81 19.94 16.79
N GLY A 505 39.57 19.46 17.78
CA GLY A 505 39.13 19.37 19.16
C GLY A 505 38.46 18.04 19.52
N THR A 506 37.91 17.98 20.72
CA THR A 506 37.31 16.76 21.28
C THR A 506 36.13 17.10 22.17
N TRP A 507 35.17 16.18 22.27
CA TRP A 507 34.04 16.25 23.19
C TRP A 507 34.25 15.29 24.38
N LYS A 508 33.91 15.70 25.60
CA LYS A 508 33.92 14.80 26.76
C LYS A 508 32.53 14.18 26.90
N ALA A 509 32.46 12.86 26.74
CA ALA A 509 31.21 12.12 26.73
C ALA A 509 30.49 12.24 28.08
N THR A 510 29.21 12.60 28.06
CA THR A 510 28.32 12.66 29.24
C THR A 510 27.30 11.54 29.13
N SER A 511 26.86 10.96 30.25
CA SER A 511 25.92 9.82 30.20
C SER A 511 24.64 10.15 29.42
N GLY A 512 24.14 9.14 28.71
CA GLY A 512 22.97 9.28 27.84
C GLY A 512 23.37 9.41 26.37
N GLY A 513 22.50 10.04 25.59
CA GLY A 513 22.74 10.32 24.17
C GLY A 513 23.16 11.75 23.90
N ALA A 514 23.82 11.98 22.76
CA ALA A 514 23.92 13.31 22.17
C ALA A 514 23.60 13.26 20.67
N THR A 515 22.91 14.27 20.15
CA THR A 515 22.77 14.45 18.70
C THR A 515 24.03 15.13 18.18
N LEU A 516 24.67 14.49 17.20
CA LEU A 516 25.74 15.02 16.39
C LEU A 516 25.11 15.69 15.16
N THR A 517 25.32 16.98 14.93
CA THR A 517 24.87 17.67 13.71
C THR A 517 26.06 18.28 13.01
N ALA A 518 26.37 17.80 11.81
CA ALA A 518 27.43 18.33 10.96
C ALA A 518 26.84 19.21 9.85
N THR A 519 27.52 20.30 9.54
CA THR A 519 27.18 21.25 8.47
C THR A 519 28.41 21.47 7.61
N ALA A 520 28.35 21.09 6.32
CA ALA A 520 29.34 21.48 5.31
C ALA A 520 29.15 22.96 4.96
N ASP A 521 30.23 23.57 4.45
CA ASP A 521 30.37 25.02 4.24
C ASP A 521 29.62 25.92 5.23
N ALA A 522 29.85 25.67 6.52
CA ALA A 522 29.10 26.29 7.61
C ALA A 522 29.36 27.80 7.78
N THR A 523 30.16 28.40 6.89
CA THR A 523 30.46 29.83 6.79
C THR A 523 29.89 30.48 5.54
N ASP A 524 29.21 29.72 4.67
CA ASP A 524 28.50 30.22 3.49
C ASP A 524 29.46 31.00 2.56
N VAL A 525 30.59 30.37 2.19
CA VAL A 525 31.63 31.01 1.35
C VAL A 525 31.68 30.47 -0.08
N VAL A 526 30.99 29.36 -0.36
CA VAL A 526 30.79 28.80 -1.68
C VAL A 526 29.31 29.00 -2.03
N ASP A 527 29.03 29.67 -3.16
CA ASP A 527 27.66 29.72 -3.68
C ASP A 527 27.33 28.36 -4.31
N GLU A 528 26.50 27.56 -3.63
CA GLU A 528 26.15 26.21 -4.06
C GLU A 528 24.85 26.19 -4.90
N THR A 529 24.61 25.06 -5.57
CA THR A 529 23.35 24.87 -6.30
C THR A 529 22.16 24.63 -5.37
N ASP A 530 22.41 24.03 -4.20
CA ASP A 530 21.42 23.78 -3.16
C ASP A 530 22.04 23.94 -1.76
N GLU A 531 21.71 25.02 -1.06
CA GLU A 531 22.24 25.28 0.29
C GLU A 531 21.56 24.46 1.40
N ASN A 532 20.47 23.74 1.10
CA ASN A 532 19.62 23.11 2.12
C ASN A 532 20.04 21.69 2.47
N ASN A 533 20.97 21.09 1.73
CA ASN A 533 21.42 19.71 1.91
C ASN A 533 22.79 19.60 2.61
N ASN A 534 23.32 20.73 3.07
CA ASN A 534 24.62 20.84 3.74
C ASN A 534 24.64 20.25 5.16
N VAL A 535 23.51 19.80 5.70
CA VAL A 535 23.38 19.37 7.10
C VAL A 535 23.07 17.87 7.22
N PHE A 536 23.78 17.18 8.11
CA PHE A 536 23.51 15.78 8.48
C PHE A 536 23.54 15.64 10.01
N ALA A 537 22.60 14.88 10.57
CA ALA A 537 22.57 14.60 12.00
C ALA A 537 22.47 13.10 12.31
N ARG A 538 23.11 12.65 13.40
CA ARG A 538 22.93 11.31 13.97
C ARG A 538 23.15 11.31 15.48
N SER A 539 22.60 10.34 16.20
CA SER A 539 22.87 10.17 17.62
C SER A 539 24.22 9.48 17.89
N ILE A 540 24.82 9.78 19.04
CA ILE A 540 25.88 9.01 19.69
C ILE A 540 25.38 8.54 21.06
N VAL A 541 25.65 7.27 21.39
CA VAL A 541 25.35 6.67 22.69
C VAL A 541 26.59 6.76 23.57
N VAL A 542 26.43 7.24 24.80
CA VAL A 542 27.48 7.25 25.82
C VAL A 542 27.11 6.29 26.94
N GLY A 543 27.92 5.25 27.13
CA GLY A 543 27.59 4.12 28.00
C GLY A 543 26.90 2.98 27.24
N ARG A 544 26.10 2.18 27.96
CA ARG A 544 25.33 1.03 27.43
C ARG A 544 23.86 1.39 27.22
N GLY A 545 23.19 0.63 26.35
CA GLY A 545 21.76 0.80 26.07
C GLY A 545 21.48 1.85 25.00
N ALA A 546 20.20 2.15 24.79
CA ALA A 546 19.75 3.12 23.80
C ALA A 546 19.87 4.57 24.30
N ALA A 547 20.24 5.47 23.39
CA ALA A 547 20.08 6.90 23.58
C ALA A 547 18.62 7.28 23.32
N VAL A 548 17.80 7.17 24.36
CA VAL A 548 16.40 7.57 24.35
C VAL A 548 16.22 9.06 24.66
N PRO A 549 15.21 9.74 24.10
CA PRO A 549 14.96 11.17 24.34
C PRO A 549 14.25 11.47 25.66
N TYR A 550 13.80 10.43 26.38
CA TYR A 550 13.10 10.55 27.65
C TYR A 550 14.03 10.24 28.84
N THR A 551 13.68 10.79 30.00
CA THR A 551 14.26 10.37 31.29
C THR A 551 13.24 9.52 32.03
N GLU A 552 13.65 8.33 32.46
CA GLU A 552 12.85 7.41 33.25
C GLU A 552 13.02 7.70 34.75
N TYR A 553 11.94 7.58 35.52
CA TYR A 553 11.93 7.74 36.98
C TYR A 553 11.13 6.60 37.61
N GLU A 554 11.78 5.82 38.47
CA GLU A 554 11.16 4.74 39.24
C GLU A 554 10.29 5.30 40.36
N ALA A 555 9.10 4.74 40.57
CA ALA A 555 8.13 5.23 41.55
C ALA A 555 8.67 5.15 42.98
N GLU A 556 9.41 4.08 43.31
CA GLU A 556 10.00 3.87 44.64
C GLU A 556 11.13 4.83 44.99
N ASP A 557 11.74 5.49 43.98
CA ASP A 557 12.77 6.50 44.18
C ASP A 557 12.17 7.91 44.37
N GLY A 558 10.87 8.07 44.09
CA GLY A 558 10.10 9.28 44.31
C GLY A 558 9.70 9.50 45.77
N THR A 559 9.06 10.64 46.05
CA THR A 559 8.35 10.85 47.33
C THR A 559 6.94 10.30 47.19
N TYR A 560 6.53 9.39 48.06
CA TYR A 560 5.22 8.76 47.94
C TYR A 560 4.46 8.63 49.27
N GLU A 561 3.14 8.65 49.17
CA GLU A 561 2.20 8.22 50.20
C GLU A 561 1.35 7.09 49.58
N GLY A 562 1.49 5.88 50.13
CA GLY A 562 0.98 4.64 49.55
C GLY A 562 1.77 3.44 50.07
N THR A 563 1.55 2.27 49.47
CA THR A 563 2.22 1.02 49.86
C THR A 563 3.33 0.67 48.87
N LEU A 564 4.58 0.60 49.33
CA LEU A 564 5.69 0.06 48.54
C LEU A 564 5.55 -1.46 48.37
N LEU A 565 5.52 -1.92 47.13
CA LEU A 565 5.59 -3.33 46.76
C LEU A 565 7.04 -3.70 46.46
N THR A 566 7.47 -4.92 46.81
CA THR A 566 8.83 -5.41 46.56
C THR A 566 8.80 -6.91 46.31
N ALA A 567 9.50 -7.37 45.27
CA ALA A 567 9.58 -8.80 44.96
C ALA A 567 10.40 -9.54 46.01
N ASP A 568 10.10 -10.83 46.22
CA ASP A 568 10.98 -11.71 46.95
C ASP A 568 12.23 -12.06 46.12
N LYS A 569 13.18 -12.75 46.77
CA LYS A 569 14.46 -13.13 46.13
C LYS A 569 14.30 -14.03 44.92
N LYS A 570 13.34 -14.95 44.92
CA LYS A 570 13.11 -15.90 43.82
C LYS A 570 12.41 -15.25 42.63
N ARG A 571 11.76 -14.10 42.86
CA ARG A 571 11.06 -13.32 41.83
C ARG A 571 10.08 -14.20 41.06
N THR A 572 9.30 -14.98 41.80
CA THR A 572 8.42 -16.00 41.24
C THR A 572 7.39 -15.36 40.30
N PHE A 573 7.32 -15.84 39.06
CA PHE A 573 6.45 -15.28 38.00
C PHE A 573 5.23 -16.17 37.68
N GLY A 574 5.22 -17.44 38.11
CA GLY A 574 4.08 -18.34 37.91
C GLY A 574 2.79 -17.93 38.63
N HIS A 575 2.79 -16.81 39.35
CA HIS A 575 1.75 -16.34 40.24
C HIS A 575 1.46 -14.85 40.08
N THR A 576 0.26 -14.43 40.51
CA THR A 576 -0.14 -13.01 40.48
C THR A 576 0.72 -12.17 41.42
N ASN A 577 1.76 -11.52 40.90
CA ASN A 577 2.70 -10.73 41.69
C ASN A 577 3.17 -9.47 40.96
N PHE A 578 2.59 -8.33 41.34
CA PHE A 578 2.94 -7.03 40.76
C PHE A 578 4.41 -6.65 40.95
N ALA A 579 5.01 -6.94 42.10
CA ALA A 579 6.37 -6.52 42.36
C ALA A 579 7.40 -7.31 41.54
N THR A 580 7.12 -8.60 41.25
CA THR A 580 7.93 -9.36 40.29
C THR A 580 7.91 -8.70 38.92
N GLU A 581 6.74 -8.23 38.47
CA GLU A 581 6.55 -7.61 37.15
C GLU A 581 6.94 -6.13 37.05
N SER A 582 7.41 -5.55 38.15
CA SER A 582 7.82 -4.16 38.25
C SER A 582 9.26 -3.91 37.79
N SER A 583 9.53 -2.74 37.21
CA SER A 583 10.91 -2.25 37.05
C SER A 583 11.57 -2.13 38.42
N GLY A 584 12.87 -2.42 38.50
CA GLY A 584 13.57 -2.47 39.78
C GLY A 584 13.06 -3.55 40.76
N ARG A 585 12.06 -4.34 40.35
CA ARG A 585 11.27 -5.28 41.16
C ARG A 585 10.49 -4.62 42.31
N LYS A 586 10.08 -3.36 42.12
CA LYS A 586 9.35 -2.57 43.11
C LYS A 586 8.41 -1.57 42.44
N SER A 587 7.36 -1.19 43.15
CA SER A 587 6.38 -0.21 42.68
C SER A 587 5.60 0.36 43.85
N VAL A 588 4.86 1.45 43.63
CA VAL A 588 4.02 2.06 44.66
C VAL A 588 2.55 1.84 44.34
N ARG A 589 1.84 1.24 45.30
CA ARG A 589 0.39 1.02 45.25
C ARG A 589 -0.36 2.12 45.99
N LEU A 590 -1.39 2.67 45.35
CA LEU A 590 -2.27 3.73 45.82
C LEU A 590 -3.68 3.15 46.06
N ASP A 591 -4.08 3.01 47.32
CA ASP A 591 -5.33 2.38 47.75
C ASP A 591 -6.35 3.41 48.28
N ASP A 592 -5.89 4.56 48.76
CA ASP A 592 -6.73 5.57 49.39
C ASP A 592 -6.70 6.93 48.65
N THR A 593 -7.76 7.72 48.82
CA THR A 593 -7.79 9.09 48.27
C THR A 593 -6.75 9.96 48.98
N GLY A 594 -5.86 10.57 48.21
CA GLY A 594 -4.69 11.34 48.69
C GLY A 594 -3.36 10.60 48.53
N ASP A 595 -3.39 9.27 48.34
CA ASP A 595 -2.19 8.50 48.00
C ASP A 595 -1.58 9.02 46.70
N HIS A 596 -0.26 9.12 46.64
CA HIS A 596 0.47 9.70 45.52
C HIS A 596 1.91 9.21 45.38
N VAL A 597 2.48 9.42 44.20
CA VAL A 597 3.92 9.39 43.93
C VAL A 597 4.33 10.71 43.28
N GLU A 598 5.41 11.32 43.76
CA GLU A 598 5.96 12.59 43.28
C GLU A 598 7.42 12.44 42.83
N PHE A 599 7.68 12.94 41.62
CA PHE A 599 8.96 12.89 40.92
C PHE A 599 9.46 14.31 40.68
N THR A 600 10.77 14.54 40.80
CA THR A 600 11.38 15.82 40.41
C THR A 600 12.11 15.65 39.08
N SER A 601 11.64 16.33 38.05
CA SER A 601 12.23 16.25 36.71
C SER A 601 13.66 16.79 36.69
N THR A 602 14.56 16.10 35.99
CA THR A 602 15.95 16.53 35.76
C THR A 602 16.12 17.25 34.43
N SER A 603 15.14 17.13 33.53
CA SER A 603 15.08 17.75 32.21
C SER A 603 13.72 18.42 32.01
N ALA A 604 13.64 19.35 31.05
CA ALA A 604 12.34 19.87 30.65
C ALA A 604 11.47 18.76 30.03
N ALA A 605 10.16 18.86 30.18
CA ALA A 605 9.22 17.86 29.67
C ALA A 605 7.87 18.47 29.29
N ASN A 606 7.26 17.94 28.23
CA ASN A 606 5.91 18.29 27.80
C ASN A 606 5.09 17.02 27.48
N SER A 607 5.53 15.87 27.99
CA SER A 607 4.87 14.59 27.84
C SER A 607 5.17 13.72 29.05
N ILE A 608 4.32 12.72 29.25
CA ILE A 608 4.48 11.70 30.27
C ILE A 608 4.04 10.35 29.72
N VAL A 609 4.82 9.31 29.99
CA VAL A 609 4.37 7.91 29.94
C VAL A 609 4.33 7.41 31.37
N VAL A 610 3.28 6.69 31.76
CA VAL A 610 3.13 6.06 33.07
C VAL A 610 3.00 4.56 32.87
N ARG A 611 3.97 3.78 33.33
CA ARG A 611 3.81 2.34 33.44
C ARG A 611 3.01 2.04 34.69
N ASN A 612 1.83 1.46 34.51
CA ASN A 612 0.84 1.36 35.57
C ASN A 612 0.06 0.05 35.51
N SER A 613 -0.60 -0.26 36.63
CA SER A 613 -1.60 -1.31 36.70
C SER A 613 -2.84 -0.83 37.44
N ILE A 614 -4.00 -1.05 36.85
CA ILE A 614 -5.32 -0.91 37.47
C ILE A 614 -6.04 -2.27 37.41
N PRO A 615 -7.06 -2.52 38.27
CA PRO A 615 -7.80 -3.77 38.23
C PRO A 615 -8.39 -4.08 36.85
N ASP A 616 -8.40 -5.35 36.49
CA ASP A 616 -9.17 -5.84 35.34
C ASP A 616 -10.69 -5.66 35.57
N SER A 617 -11.48 -5.77 34.50
CA SER A 617 -12.92 -5.94 34.51
C SER A 617 -13.31 -7.25 35.21
N ALA A 618 -14.50 -7.30 35.84
CA ALA A 618 -14.99 -8.50 36.51
C ALA A 618 -15.20 -9.69 35.55
N THR A 619 -15.38 -9.41 34.26
CA THR A 619 -15.56 -10.42 33.20
C THR A 619 -14.36 -10.53 32.27
N GLY A 620 -13.25 -9.83 32.57
CA GLY A 620 -12.12 -9.69 31.64
C GLY A 620 -12.30 -8.60 30.60
N GLY A 621 -11.31 -8.44 29.73
CA GLY A 621 -11.31 -7.42 28.67
C GLY A 621 -10.95 -6.01 29.14
N GLY A 622 -10.52 -5.85 30.39
CA GLY A 622 -10.04 -4.60 30.98
C GLY A 622 -11.11 -3.56 31.28
N ARG A 623 -10.65 -2.43 31.81
CA ARG A 623 -11.43 -1.22 32.09
C ARG A 623 -10.55 0.01 31.94
N GLU A 624 -11.19 1.18 31.89
CA GLU A 624 -10.51 2.46 32.01
C GLU A 624 -10.81 3.12 33.36
N ALA A 625 -9.84 3.85 33.89
CA ALA A 625 -9.97 4.71 35.05
C ALA A 625 -9.02 5.90 34.92
N THR A 626 -9.23 6.95 35.70
CA THR A 626 -8.31 8.10 35.70
C THR A 626 -7.37 8.09 36.89
N LEU A 627 -6.21 8.74 36.74
CA LEU A 627 -5.33 9.15 37.83
C LEU A 627 -4.96 10.63 37.65
N SER A 628 -5.11 11.45 38.69
CA SER A 628 -4.80 12.88 38.60
C SER A 628 -3.28 13.13 38.51
N LEU A 629 -2.89 14.01 37.59
CA LEU A 629 -1.54 14.53 37.43
C LEU A 629 -1.47 15.98 37.91
N TYR A 630 -0.47 16.27 38.72
CA TYR A 630 -0.11 17.59 39.20
C TYR A 630 1.31 17.96 38.79
N ALA A 631 1.57 19.26 38.62
CA ALA A 631 2.90 19.85 38.43
C ALA A 631 3.08 20.98 39.45
N ASP A 632 4.13 20.89 40.27
CA ASP A 632 4.44 21.85 41.34
C ASP A 632 3.25 22.09 42.31
N GLY A 633 2.43 21.06 42.51
CA GLY A 633 1.25 21.08 43.37
C GLY A 633 -0.02 21.63 42.71
N GLU A 634 0.05 22.10 41.46
CA GLU A 634 -1.11 22.54 40.67
C GLU A 634 -1.65 21.39 39.83
N PHE A 635 -2.98 21.26 39.76
CA PHE A 635 -3.63 20.23 38.96
C PHE A 635 -3.41 20.51 37.47
N VAL A 636 -2.88 19.53 36.75
CA VAL A 636 -2.63 19.62 35.30
C VAL A 636 -3.79 19.00 34.54
N ARG A 637 -4.03 17.69 34.76
CA ARG A 637 -5.09 16.92 34.10
C ARG A 637 -5.30 15.59 34.79
N LYS A 638 -6.40 14.91 34.45
CA LYS A 638 -6.54 13.46 34.67
C LYS A 638 -5.89 12.70 33.50
N LEU A 639 -5.08 11.70 33.82
CA LEU A 639 -4.55 10.72 32.85
C LEU A 639 -5.51 9.54 32.78
N THR A 640 -5.87 9.12 31.56
CA THR A 640 -6.63 7.88 31.36
C THR A 640 -5.67 6.71 31.43
N LEU A 641 -5.95 5.78 32.35
CA LEU A 641 -5.26 4.51 32.51
C LEU A 641 -6.18 3.38 32.04
N SER A 642 -5.61 2.30 31.53
CA SER A 642 -6.36 1.17 31.00
C SER A 642 -5.76 -0.16 31.42
N SER A 643 -6.63 -1.15 31.69
CA SER A 643 -6.25 -2.56 31.83
C SER A 643 -6.63 -3.41 30.62
N LYS A 644 -7.05 -2.79 29.51
CA LYS A 644 -7.53 -3.49 28.30
C LYS A 644 -6.51 -4.45 27.71
N HIS A 645 -5.23 -4.07 27.72
CA HIS A 645 -4.17 -4.86 27.11
C HIS A 645 -3.32 -5.60 28.15
N SER A 646 -3.55 -5.40 29.45
CA SER A 646 -2.91 -6.16 30.52
C SER A 646 -3.80 -7.31 31.00
N TRP A 647 -3.33 -8.08 32.00
CA TRP A 647 -4.05 -9.18 32.63
C TRP A 647 -4.30 -10.39 31.72
N LEU A 648 -3.35 -11.33 31.73
CA LEU A 648 -3.52 -12.65 31.13
C LEU A 648 -3.65 -13.74 32.21
N TYR A 649 -4.64 -14.62 32.05
CA TYR A 649 -5.05 -15.68 32.97
C TYR A 649 -4.74 -17.08 32.42
N GLY A 650 -4.44 -18.08 33.27
CA GLY A 650 -3.89 -19.37 32.84
C GLY A 650 -2.49 -19.71 33.39
N SER A 651 -1.69 -20.46 32.61
CA SER A 651 -0.33 -20.91 32.96
C SER A 651 0.69 -20.31 32.01
N THR A 652 1.86 -19.91 32.51
CA THR A 652 2.95 -19.37 31.68
C THR A 652 3.60 -20.42 30.78
N ASP A 653 3.46 -21.69 31.12
CA ASP A 653 4.01 -22.82 30.36
C ASP A 653 3.18 -23.15 29.10
N ASP A 654 1.92 -22.71 29.08
CA ASP A 654 1.01 -22.83 27.94
C ASP A 654 0.60 -21.43 27.47
N PRO A 655 1.51 -20.73 26.78
CA PRO A 655 1.32 -19.33 26.41
C PRO A 655 0.13 -19.10 25.47
N GLU A 656 -0.19 -20.08 24.62
CA GLU A 656 -1.33 -20.01 23.70
C GLU A 656 -2.64 -20.40 24.38
N GLY A 657 -2.55 -21.01 25.56
CA GLY A 657 -3.68 -21.22 26.48
C GLY A 657 -3.92 -20.04 27.43
N LEU A 658 -3.11 -18.97 27.38
CA LEU A 658 -3.37 -17.76 28.16
C LEU A 658 -4.58 -17.03 27.61
N THR A 659 -5.50 -16.63 28.50
CA THR A 659 -6.75 -15.96 28.12
C THR A 659 -6.87 -14.61 28.79
N ASN A 660 -7.66 -13.72 28.19
CA ASN A 660 -8.09 -12.45 28.80
C ASN A 660 -9.37 -12.62 29.67
N ARG A 661 -9.70 -13.85 30.07
CA ARG A 661 -10.88 -14.18 30.88
C ARG A 661 -10.45 -14.51 32.31
N PRO A 662 -10.93 -13.79 33.33
CA PRO A 662 -10.50 -13.99 34.71
C PRO A 662 -10.63 -15.43 35.20
N GLY A 663 -9.52 -15.98 35.68
CA GLY A 663 -9.45 -17.32 36.27
C GLY A 663 -8.03 -17.71 36.70
N GLY A 664 -7.88 -18.25 37.92
CA GLY A 664 -6.57 -18.63 38.44
C GLY A 664 -5.62 -17.44 38.66
N ASP A 665 -4.31 -17.71 38.55
CA ASP A 665 -3.29 -16.66 38.59
C ASP A 665 -3.31 -15.79 37.33
N ALA A 666 -2.93 -14.53 37.47
CA ALA A 666 -2.77 -13.55 36.39
C ALA A 666 -1.30 -13.14 36.22
N ARG A 667 -0.93 -12.73 35.00
CA ARG A 667 0.37 -12.14 34.67
C ARG A 667 0.24 -11.05 33.62
N ARG A 668 1.35 -10.43 33.24
CA ARG A 668 1.37 -9.29 32.30
C ARG A 668 0.46 -8.18 32.83
N LEU A 669 0.67 -7.85 34.11
CA LEU A 669 -0.19 -7.06 34.98
C LEU A 669 -0.09 -5.55 34.70
N PHE A 670 0.98 -5.12 34.05
CA PHE A 670 1.23 -3.73 33.72
C PHE A 670 0.95 -3.42 32.25
N ASP A 671 0.54 -2.19 32.01
CA ASP A 671 0.46 -1.55 30.70
C ASP A 671 1.05 -0.14 30.79
N GLU A 672 1.14 0.55 29.67
CA GLU A 672 1.58 1.95 29.63
C GLU A 672 0.45 2.88 29.23
N SER A 673 0.44 4.09 29.81
CA SER A 673 -0.50 5.15 29.44
C SER A 673 0.27 6.43 29.22
N HIS A 674 0.02 7.13 28.11
CA HIS A 674 0.83 8.26 27.70
C HIS A 674 -0.02 9.50 27.39
N ALA A 675 0.55 10.68 27.60
CA ALA A 675 -0.11 11.95 27.27
C ALA A 675 0.90 13.03 26.90
N LEU A 676 0.56 13.82 25.87
CA LEU A 676 1.14 15.16 25.68
C LEU A 676 0.49 16.14 26.66
N LEU A 677 1.31 17.02 27.22
CA LEU A 677 0.92 18.09 28.13
C LEU A 677 0.72 19.39 27.33
N THR A 678 -0.09 20.31 27.88
CA THR A 678 -0.47 21.55 27.19
C THR A 678 0.65 22.57 27.10
N GLU A 679 1.70 22.40 27.90
CA GLU A 679 2.85 23.30 27.96
C GLU A 679 4.13 22.50 28.24
N THR A 680 5.28 23.17 28.13
CA THR A 680 6.58 22.61 28.52
C THR A 680 6.93 23.05 29.94
N TYR A 681 7.10 22.07 30.82
CA TYR A 681 7.57 22.28 32.18
C TYR A 681 9.10 22.26 32.21
N PRO A 682 9.75 23.18 32.94
CA PRO A 682 11.20 23.21 33.06
C PRO A 682 11.74 22.07 33.92
N ALA A 683 13.04 21.79 33.79
CA ALA A 683 13.75 20.92 34.74
C ALA A 683 13.57 21.44 36.18
N GLY A 684 13.37 20.54 37.12
CA GLY A 684 13.09 20.81 38.53
C GLY A 684 11.61 20.83 38.88
N THR A 685 10.70 20.80 37.90
CA THR A 685 9.25 20.66 38.15
C THR A 685 8.97 19.33 38.85
N LYS A 686 8.10 19.40 39.86
CA LYS A 686 7.60 18.26 40.62
C LYS A 686 6.32 17.70 40.00
N PHE A 687 6.43 16.57 39.32
CA PHE A 687 5.27 15.85 38.78
C PHE A 687 4.73 14.88 39.82
N ARG A 688 3.45 14.98 40.17
CA ARG A 688 2.80 14.09 41.12
C ARG A 688 1.61 13.38 40.48
N LEU A 689 1.61 12.05 40.55
CA LEU A 689 0.48 11.20 40.25
C LEU A 689 -0.26 10.90 41.55
N GLN A 690 -1.52 11.31 41.67
CA GLN A 690 -2.30 11.24 42.91
C GLN A 690 -3.69 10.64 42.65
N ARG A 691 -4.15 9.79 43.56
CA ARG A 691 -5.52 9.28 43.57
C ARG A 691 -6.46 10.28 44.25
N ASP A 692 -7.26 10.99 43.46
CA ASP A 692 -8.29 11.90 43.97
C ASP A 692 -9.66 11.22 44.12
N SER A 693 -10.64 11.95 44.67
CA SER A 693 -12.02 11.46 44.89
C SER A 693 -12.78 11.07 43.61
N GLY A 694 -12.29 11.47 42.44
CA GLY A 694 -12.82 11.07 41.13
C GLY A 694 -12.02 9.97 40.42
N ASP A 695 -10.95 9.47 41.04
CA ASP A 695 -10.12 8.38 40.52
C ASP A 695 -10.65 7.06 41.10
N SER A 696 -11.46 6.37 40.28
CA SER A 696 -12.43 5.36 40.74
C SER A 696 -11.94 3.91 40.71
N ALA A 697 -10.72 3.62 40.25
CA ALA A 697 -10.19 2.27 40.31
C ALA A 697 -10.00 1.82 41.77
N ALA A 698 -10.18 0.52 42.03
CA ALA A 698 -10.05 0.00 43.40
C ALA A 698 -8.63 0.21 43.97
N PHE A 699 -7.63 0.12 43.11
CA PHE A 699 -6.24 0.46 43.39
C PHE A 699 -5.57 0.99 42.11
N TYR A 700 -4.43 1.64 42.31
CA TYR A 700 -3.51 2.02 41.25
C TYR A 700 -2.12 1.55 41.65
N ILE A 701 -1.37 0.97 40.73
CA ILE A 701 0.04 0.67 40.95
C ILE A 701 0.83 1.48 39.94
N VAL A 702 1.72 2.34 40.44
CA VAL A 702 2.63 3.15 39.64
C VAL A 702 3.99 2.49 39.73
N ASP A 703 4.53 2.10 38.58
CA ASP A 703 5.84 1.48 38.46
C ASP A 703 6.91 2.53 38.18
N LEU A 704 6.75 3.23 37.06
CA LEU A 704 7.67 4.27 36.61
C LEU A 704 6.97 5.30 35.76
N ILE A 705 7.65 6.43 35.53
CA ILE A 705 7.28 7.40 34.51
C ILE A 705 8.44 7.69 33.55
N ASP A 706 8.13 7.88 32.27
CA ASP A 706 9.05 8.50 31.29
C ASP A 706 8.62 9.96 31.08
N LEU A 707 9.55 10.91 31.25
CA LEU A 707 9.34 12.32 30.92
C LEU A 707 10.21 12.72 29.72
N GLU A 708 9.57 13.29 28.68
CA GLU A 708 10.22 13.68 27.43
C GLU A 708 9.82 15.11 27.03
N GLN A 709 10.78 15.87 26.50
CA GLN A 709 10.51 17.11 25.77
C GLN A 709 10.30 16.76 24.30
N VAL A 710 9.06 16.48 23.93
CA VAL A 710 8.63 16.14 22.58
C VAL A 710 8.69 17.39 21.70
N ALA A 711 9.30 17.26 20.53
CA ALA A 711 9.32 18.32 19.53
C ALA A 711 7.92 18.59 18.96
N ALA A 712 7.71 19.78 18.40
CA ALA A 712 6.51 20.04 17.60
C ALA A 712 6.39 19.04 16.43
N PRO A 713 5.18 18.74 15.94
CA PRO A 713 5.00 17.82 14.82
C PRO A 713 5.80 18.30 13.60
N ALA A 714 6.51 17.37 12.96
CA ALA A 714 7.27 17.68 11.76
C ALA A 714 6.33 18.11 10.63
N ALA A 715 6.79 19.06 9.81
CA ALA A 715 6.07 19.50 8.62
C ALA A 715 6.19 18.45 7.50
N LYS A 716 5.15 18.35 6.65
CA LYS A 716 5.18 17.50 5.46
C LYS A 716 6.37 17.87 4.56
N PRO A 717 7.28 16.93 4.26
CA PRO A 717 8.32 17.16 3.26
C PRO A 717 7.70 17.46 1.90
N ALA A 718 8.27 18.39 1.14
CA ALA A 718 7.72 18.84 -0.14
C ALA A 718 7.53 17.69 -1.16
N ALA A 719 8.38 16.67 -1.11
CA ALA A 719 8.32 15.50 -1.99
C ALA A 719 7.21 14.50 -1.61
N CYS A 720 6.67 14.56 -0.39
CA CYS A 720 5.69 13.57 0.06
C CYS A 720 4.24 14.00 -0.19
N THR A 721 3.38 13.02 -0.47
CA THR A 721 1.94 13.19 -0.65
C THR A 721 1.20 12.71 0.59
N SER A 722 0.25 13.51 1.09
CA SER A 722 -0.45 13.22 2.34
C SER A 722 -1.54 12.16 2.15
N ILE A 723 -1.71 11.25 3.10
CA ILE A 723 -2.84 10.29 3.11
C ILE A 723 -4.22 10.98 3.10
N THR A 724 -4.30 12.25 3.54
CA THR A 724 -5.52 13.06 3.46
C THR A 724 -5.94 13.38 2.03
N GLU A 725 -4.98 13.43 1.10
CA GLU A 725 -5.23 13.62 -0.34
C GLU A 725 -5.87 12.36 -0.94
N TYR A 726 -5.73 11.21 -0.26
CA TYR A 726 -6.39 9.94 -0.58
C TYR A 726 -7.69 9.71 0.22
N GLY A 727 -8.17 10.72 0.96
CA GLY A 727 -9.45 10.68 1.67
C GLY A 727 -9.39 10.25 3.13
N ALA A 728 -8.21 10.05 3.72
CA ALA A 728 -8.07 9.82 5.16
C ALA A 728 -8.43 11.08 5.95
N VAL A 729 -9.07 10.94 7.12
CA VAL A 729 -9.46 12.07 7.98
C VAL A 729 -9.01 11.81 9.42
N PRO A 730 -8.15 12.66 10.01
CA PRO A 730 -7.61 12.38 11.33
C PRO A 730 -8.67 12.53 12.42
N ASN A 731 -8.62 11.64 13.41
CA ASN A 731 -9.39 11.68 14.66
C ASN A 731 -10.93 11.57 14.51
N ASP A 732 -11.44 11.03 13.41
CA ASP A 732 -12.88 10.87 13.19
C ASP A 732 -13.45 9.50 13.59
N GLY A 733 -12.56 8.54 13.89
CA GLY A 733 -12.91 7.17 14.27
C GLY A 733 -13.29 6.24 13.11
N ILE A 734 -13.21 6.72 11.86
CA ILE A 734 -13.49 5.99 10.64
C ILE A 734 -12.21 5.29 10.17
N ASP A 735 -12.33 4.08 9.63
CA ASP A 735 -11.19 3.31 9.11
C ASP A 735 -10.57 3.99 7.88
N ASP A 736 -9.30 4.34 7.98
CA ASP A 736 -8.48 4.99 6.95
C ASP A 736 -7.66 3.99 6.13
N ALA A 737 -7.74 2.68 6.42
CA ALA A 737 -6.88 1.67 5.80
C ALA A 737 -6.89 1.72 4.27
N ASP A 738 -8.05 1.93 3.64
CA ASP A 738 -8.15 2.02 2.17
C ASP A 738 -7.46 3.27 1.62
N ALA A 739 -7.48 4.39 2.34
CA ALA A 739 -6.77 5.61 1.94
C ALA A 739 -5.25 5.46 2.09
N ILE A 740 -4.81 4.85 3.19
CA ILE A 740 -3.40 4.52 3.42
C ILE A 740 -2.91 3.55 2.34
N GLN A 741 -3.68 2.50 2.03
CA GLN A 741 -3.36 1.51 1.00
C GLN A 741 -3.19 2.17 -0.38
N ARG A 742 -4.10 3.07 -0.77
CA ARG A 742 -3.98 3.80 -2.03
C ARG A 742 -2.72 4.67 -2.09
N ALA A 743 -2.41 5.41 -1.02
CA ALA A 743 -1.20 6.22 -0.96
C ALA A 743 0.07 5.36 -1.08
N VAL A 744 0.15 4.26 -0.33
CA VAL A 744 1.26 3.31 -0.39
C VAL A 744 1.38 2.64 -1.76
N THR A 745 0.26 2.32 -2.39
CA THR A 745 0.24 1.75 -3.75
C THR A 745 0.73 2.76 -4.79
N ALA A 746 0.37 4.04 -4.65
CA ALA A 746 0.84 5.11 -5.53
C ALA A 746 2.36 5.28 -5.42
N ASP A 747 2.90 5.28 -4.20
CA ASP A 747 4.34 5.34 -3.95
C ASP A 747 5.07 4.14 -4.55
N GLN A 748 4.57 2.93 -4.32
CA GLN A 748 5.10 1.70 -4.89
C GLN A 748 5.10 1.68 -6.42
N LYS A 749 4.16 2.38 -7.06
CA LYS A 749 4.08 2.54 -8.52
C LYS A 749 4.97 3.67 -9.05
N GLY A 750 5.60 4.44 -8.18
CA GLY A 750 6.36 5.64 -8.52
C GLY A 750 5.49 6.82 -8.96
N GLU A 751 4.22 6.85 -8.55
CA GLU A 751 3.29 7.97 -8.81
C GLU A 751 3.50 9.12 -7.82
N ILE A 752 4.04 8.82 -6.63
CA ILE A 752 4.50 9.78 -5.62
C ILE A 752 5.87 9.33 -5.09
N ASP A 753 6.67 10.24 -4.53
CA ASP A 753 8.02 9.93 -4.03
C ASP A 753 8.07 9.44 -2.57
N CYS A 754 7.02 9.77 -1.80
CA CYS A 754 6.82 9.27 -0.45
C CYS A 754 5.38 9.48 0.04
N VAL A 755 4.93 8.57 0.90
CA VAL A 755 3.69 8.71 1.68
C VAL A 755 3.96 9.55 2.93
N TRP A 756 3.15 10.58 3.14
CA TRP A 756 3.13 11.37 4.36
C TRP A 756 1.90 11.08 5.22
N ILE A 757 2.12 10.76 6.49
CA ILE A 757 1.08 10.59 7.51
C ILE A 757 1.13 11.82 8.43
N PRO A 758 0.19 12.77 8.33
CA PRO A 758 0.20 13.97 9.17
C PRO A 758 0.00 13.65 10.66
N ALA A 759 0.16 14.68 11.49
CA ALA A 759 -0.24 14.61 12.90
C ALA A 759 -1.74 14.32 13.01
N GLY A 760 -2.10 13.36 13.86
CA GLY A 760 -3.45 12.86 14.06
C GLY A 760 -3.45 11.38 14.45
N GLN A 761 -4.59 10.92 14.92
CA GLN A 761 -4.90 9.50 15.08
C GLN A 761 -5.65 9.01 13.85
N TRP A 762 -5.19 7.90 13.27
CA TRP A 762 -5.70 7.33 12.02
C TRP A 762 -6.06 5.88 12.27
N ARG A 763 -7.30 5.50 11.99
CA ARG A 763 -7.75 4.15 12.27
C ARG A 763 -7.33 3.24 11.14
N GLN A 764 -6.74 2.09 11.45
CA GLN A 764 -6.29 1.11 10.47
C GLN A 764 -6.76 -0.28 10.88
N GLU A 765 -7.79 -0.79 10.20
CA GLU A 765 -8.35 -2.12 10.46
C GLU A 765 -8.03 -3.16 9.38
N LYS A 766 -7.12 -2.83 8.45
CA LYS A 766 -6.55 -3.78 7.48
C LYS A 766 -5.04 -3.68 7.41
N LYS A 767 -4.39 -4.83 7.16
CA LYS A 767 -2.96 -4.89 6.88
C LYS A 767 -2.66 -4.19 5.56
N ILE A 768 -1.68 -3.28 5.52
CA ILE A 768 -1.23 -2.65 4.28
C ILE A 768 -0.22 -3.56 3.58
N LEU A 769 -0.52 -3.95 2.35
CA LEU A 769 0.21 -4.96 1.58
C LEU A 769 0.02 -4.74 0.06
N THR A 770 0.77 -5.42 -0.80
CA THR A 770 0.60 -5.30 -2.26
C THR A 770 -0.53 -6.21 -2.74
N ASP A 771 -1.42 -5.73 -3.61
CA ASP A 771 -2.41 -6.58 -4.27
C ASP A 771 -1.74 -7.75 -5.01
N ASP A 772 -2.18 -8.99 -4.75
CA ASP A 772 -1.63 -10.16 -5.44
C ASP A 772 -2.15 -10.19 -6.90
N PRO A 773 -1.30 -9.93 -7.90
CA PRO A 773 -1.75 -9.88 -9.30
C PRO A 773 -2.20 -11.24 -9.84
N GLN A 774 -1.90 -12.33 -9.13
CA GLN A 774 -2.27 -13.69 -9.52
C GLN A 774 -3.48 -14.24 -8.76
N ASP A 775 -4.03 -13.49 -7.80
CA ASP A 775 -5.19 -13.88 -6.99
C ASP A 775 -5.08 -15.33 -6.47
N ARG A 776 -3.92 -15.69 -5.88
CA ARG A 776 -3.53 -17.10 -5.66
C ARG A 776 -4.31 -17.81 -4.56
N GLY A 777 -5.24 -17.15 -3.90
CA GLY A 777 -6.04 -17.77 -2.86
C GLY A 777 -6.84 -16.78 -2.04
N GLN A 778 -7.43 -17.30 -0.98
CA GLN A 778 -8.33 -16.53 -0.10
C GLN A 778 -7.62 -15.36 0.62
N TYR A 779 -6.32 -15.45 0.85
CA TYR A 779 -5.57 -14.47 1.61
C TYR A 779 -4.36 -13.95 0.84
N ASN A 780 -4.13 -12.64 0.88
CA ASN A 780 -3.03 -11.99 0.20
C ASN A 780 -1.78 -11.94 1.11
N GLN A 781 -0.63 -12.34 0.57
CA GLN A 781 0.64 -12.46 1.29
C GLN A 781 1.82 -11.85 0.49
N VAL A 782 1.52 -10.93 -0.41
CA VAL A 782 2.51 -10.15 -1.17
C VAL A 782 2.75 -8.84 -0.42
N GLY A 783 3.96 -8.65 0.11
CA GLY A 783 4.32 -7.46 0.87
C GLY A 783 4.52 -6.23 -0.01
N ILE A 784 4.51 -5.06 0.61
CA ILE A 784 4.90 -3.80 -0.05
C ILE A 784 6.40 -3.78 -0.32
N ARG A 785 6.80 -3.03 -1.33
CA ARG A 785 8.19 -2.91 -1.75
C ARG A 785 8.50 -1.53 -2.30
N ASP A 786 9.76 -1.11 -2.20
CA ASP A 786 10.25 0.16 -2.76
C ASP A 786 9.44 1.38 -2.29
N VAL A 787 8.90 1.30 -1.06
CA VAL A 787 7.98 2.28 -0.50
C VAL A 787 8.67 3.14 0.57
N THR A 788 8.40 4.44 0.60
CA THR A 788 8.82 5.38 1.65
C THR A 788 7.61 5.99 2.37
N ILE A 789 7.43 5.66 3.65
CA ILE A 789 6.37 6.18 4.53
C ILE A 789 7.00 7.01 5.63
N ARG A 790 6.50 8.24 5.83
CA ARG A 790 7.00 9.18 6.85
C ARG A 790 5.85 9.81 7.62
N GLY A 791 6.00 9.93 8.94
CA GLY A 791 5.08 10.63 9.81
C GLY A 791 5.60 11.96 10.37
N ALA A 792 4.76 12.65 11.12
CA ALA A 792 5.07 13.89 11.82
C ALA A 792 5.82 13.67 13.15
N GLY A 793 6.22 12.44 13.46
CA GLY A 793 6.82 12.02 14.73
C GLY A 793 5.92 11.01 15.45
N MET A 794 6.51 10.03 16.15
CA MET A 794 5.77 8.95 16.82
C MET A 794 4.72 9.42 17.86
N TRP A 795 4.93 10.59 18.47
CA TRP A 795 3.95 11.20 19.37
C TRP A 795 2.76 11.85 18.65
N HIS A 796 2.88 12.11 17.35
CA HIS A 796 1.96 12.94 16.57
C HIS A 796 1.19 12.14 15.52
N SER A 797 1.84 11.22 14.82
CA SER A 797 1.23 10.40 13.75
C SER A 797 0.99 8.99 14.24
N GLN A 798 -0.24 8.72 14.68
CA GLN A 798 -0.59 7.49 15.38
C GLN A 798 -1.58 6.67 14.56
N LEU A 799 -1.14 5.51 14.08
CA LEU A 799 -2.02 4.49 13.50
C LEU A 799 -2.57 3.64 14.65
N TYR A 800 -3.86 3.35 14.66
CA TYR A 800 -4.46 2.50 15.68
C TYR A 800 -5.54 1.56 15.13
N SER A 801 -5.71 0.40 15.76
CA SER A 801 -6.82 -0.53 15.50
C SER A 801 -7.73 -0.61 16.72
N LEU A 802 -9.03 -0.86 16.51
CA LEU A 802 -9.99 -1.14 17.57
C LEU A 802 -10.41 -2.61 17.64
N ILE A 803 -10.26 -3.33 16.52
CA ILE A 803 -10.74 -4.71 16.37
C ILE A 803 -9.58 -5.67 16.65
N PRO A 804 -9.60 -6.45 17.75
CA PRO A 804 -8.54 -7.41 18.03
C PRO A 804 -8.38 -8.42 16.87
N PRO A 805 -7.15 -8.78 16.47
CA PRO A 805 -6.94 -9.61 15.28
C PRO A 805 -7.67 -10.96 15.30
N HIS A 806 -7.74 -11.61 16.45
CA HIS A 806 -8.48 -12.85 16.66
C HIS A 806 -10.01 -12.71 16.55
N GLU A 807 -10.55 -11.50 16.61
CA GLU A 807 -11.98 -11.19 16.48
C GLU A 807 -12.34 -10.51 15.14
N ALA A 808 -11.33 -10.20 14.31
CA ALA A 808 -11.52 -9.34 13.13
C ALA A 808 -12.31 -9.98 11.98
N GLY A 809 -12.52 -11.30 11.99
CA GLY A 809 -13.42 -12.01 11.05
C GLY A 809 -13.22 -11.63 9.57
N GLY A 810 -12.24 -12.24 8.90
CA GLY A 810 -11.90 -11.90 7.51
C GLY A 810 -10.64 -11.04 7.37
N ILE A 811 -9.63 -11.32 8.21
CA ILE A 811 -8.27 -10.78 8.06
C ILE A 811 -7.80 -10.92 6.60
N ASN A 812 -7.31 -9.82 6.01
CA ASN A 812 -6.79 -9.85 4.64
C ASN A 812 -5.43 -10.56 4.55
N HIS A 813 -4.77 -10.78 5.69
CA HIS A 813 -3.54 -11.56 5.85
C HIS A 813 -3.72 -12.62 6.94
N PRO A 814 -3.53 -13.92 6.68
CA PRO A 814 -3.86 -14.98 7.64
C PRO A 814 -2.72 -15.13 8.65
N HIS A 815 -3.00 -15.23 9.96
CA HIS A 815 -2.02 -15.31 11.07
C HIS A 815 -1.48 -13.94 11.55
N GLU A 816 -0.99 -13.09 10.65
CA GLU A 816 -0.34 -11.82 11.02
C GLU A 816 -1.30 -10.65 11.27
N GLY A 817 -2.62 -10.86 11.17
CA GLY A 817 -3.64 -9.94 11.66
C GLY A 817 -4.02 -8.80 10.72
N ASN A 818 -4.69 -7.78 11.27
CA ASN A 818 -5.44 -6.76 10.52
C ASN A 818 -4.88 -5.33 10.64
N PHE A 819 -3.64 -5.12 11.10
CA PHE A 819 -3.05 -3.78 11.20
C PHE A 819 -1.54 -3.79 10.92
N GLY A 820 -0.98 -2.61 10.70
CA GLY A 820 0.43 -2.44 10.34
C GLY A 820 0.73 -2.79 8.87
N PHE A 821 1.94 -3.27 8.59
CA PHE A 821 2.46 -3.39 7.22
C PHE A 821 3.05 -4.78 6.95
N ASP A 822 2.79 -5.33 5.76
CA ASP A 822 3.49 -6.48 5.21
C ASP A 822 4.56 -6.00 4.23
N ILE A 823 5.81 -6.44 4.37
CA ILE A 823 6.98 -5.86 3.68
C ILE A 823 7.76 -6.95 2.94
N ASP A 824 8.01 -6.75 1.65
CA ASP A 824 8.80 -7.64 0.82
C ASP A 824 10.22 -7.14 0.54
N ASP A 825 10.45 -5.85 0.25
CA ASP A 825 11.77 -5.35 -0.17
C ASP A 825 11.91 -3.81 -0.07
N ASN A 826 13.10 -3.29 0.25
CA ASN A 826 13.46 -1.87 0.14
C ASN A 826 12.40 -0.86 0.64
N THR A 827 11.75 -1.15 1.77
CA THR A 827 10.74 -0.27 2.36
C THR A 827 11.34 0.59 3.47
N LYS A 828 10.96 1.86 3.54
CA LYS A 828 11.40 2.82 4.57
C LYS A 828 10.18 3.32 5.32
N ILE A 829 10.11 3.06 6.62
CA ILE A 829 9.02 3.57 7.48
C ILE A 829 9.64 4.40 8.59
N SER A 830 9.22 5.67 8.72
CA SER A 830 9.73 6.52 9.78
C SER A 830 8.70 7.41 10.47
N ASP A 831 9.00 7.73 11.73
CA ASP A 831 8.38 8.83 12.48
C ASP A 831 6.85 8.67 12.70
N ILE A 832 6.38 7.44 12.90
CA ILE A 832 4.98 7.08 13.19
C ILE A 832 4.86 6.22 14.45
N ALA A 833 3.66 6.10 14.99
CA ALA A 833 3.29 5.06 15.95
C ALA A 833 2.27 4.09 15.36
N ILE A 834 2.32 2.83 15.80
CA ILE A 834 1.39 1.75 15.46
C ILE A 834 0.89 1.15 16.77
N PHE A 835 -0.35 1.47 17.14
CA PHE A 835 -1.01 0.95 18.33
C PHE A 835 -1.99 -0.15 17.94
N GLY A 836 -1.59 -1.40 18.15
CA GLY A 836 -2.41 -2.57 17.89
C GLY A 836 -3.60 -2.68 18.85
N SER A 837 -4.46 -3.64 18.56
CA SER A 837 -5.66 -3.95 19.34
C SER A 837 -5.58 -5.32 20.03
N GLY A 838 -4.39 -5.93 20.07
CA GLY A 838 -4.16 -7.27 20.62
C GLY A 838 -4.53 -7.35 22.10
N THR A 839 -5.17 -8.45 22.50
CA THR A 839 -5.55 -8.76 23.90
C THR A 839 -5.12 -10.16 24.35
N ILE A 840 -4.48 -10.92 23.45
CA ILE A 840 -3.97 -12.27 23.66
C ILE A 840 -2.72 -12.48 22.81
N ARG A 841 -1.90 -13.49 23.14
CA ARG A 841 -0.80 -13.97 22.30
C ARG A 841 -1.35 -14.86 21.18
N GLY A 842 -1.99 -15.94 21.59
CA GLY A 842 -2.78 -16.85 20.75
C GLY A 842 -4.00 -17.36 21.53
N GLY A 843 -4.99 -17.90 20.81
CA GLY A 843 -6.26 -18.33 21.39
C GLY A 843 -6.85 -19.59 20.77
N ASP A 844 -8.00 -20.02 21.29
CA ASP A 844 -8.71 -21.22 20.86
C ASP A 844 -8.79 -21.34 19.33
N GLY A 845 -8.42 -22.50 18.79
CA GLY A 845 -8.48 -22.77 17.35
C GLY A 845 -7.33 -22.19 16.53
N GLY A 846 -6.25 -21.70 17.16
CA GLY A 846 -5.06 -21.18 16.47
C GLY A 846 -5.21 -19.71 16.03
N ALA A 847 -6.06 -18.95 16.72
CA ALA A 847 -6.17 -17.51 16.48
C ALA A 847 -4.93 -16.79 17.04
N GLU A 848 -4.44 -15.77 16.35
CA GLU A 848 -3.20 -15.05 16.72
C GLU A 848 -3.49 -13.58 17.02
N GLY A 849 -2.65 -12.96 17.87
CA GLY A 849 -2.81 -11.56 18.30
C GLY A 849 -2.32 -10.49 17.30
N GLY A 850 -1.95 -10.87 16.07
CA GLY A 850 -1.51 -9.99 14.98
C GLY A 850 -0.08 -9.43 15.11
N VAL A 851 0.60 -9.24 13.99
CA VAL A 851 1.99 -8.74 13.91
C VAL A 851 1.97 -7.33 13.32
N ALA A 852 2.70 -6.38 13.91
CA ALA A 852 2.71 -5.01 13.38
C ALA A 852 3.47 -4.92 12.05
N LEU A 853 4.69 -5.46 11.98
CA LEU A 853 5.50 -5.52 10.77
C LEU A 853 5.89 -6.97 10.45
N ASN A 854 5.52 -7.49 9.29
CA ASN A 854 5.88 -8.86 8.90
C ASN A 854 6.23 -8.92 7.41
N GLY A 855 6.70 -10.08 6.97
CA GLY A 855 7.03 -10.33 5.57
C GLY A 855 8.49 -10.70 5.40
N ARG A 856 8.99 -10.53 4.17
CA ARG A 856 10.33 -10.97 3.77
C ARG A 856 11.40 -9.91 4.04
N PHE A 857 11.00 -8.63 4.07
CA PHE A 857 11.83 -7.43 4.25
C PHE A 857 12.88 -7.17 3.16
N GLY A 858 13.39 -8.19 2.49
CA GLY A 858 14.33 -8.04 1.38
C GLY A 858 15.54 -7.21 1.78
N LYS A 859 16.02 -6.38 0.87
CA LYS A 859 17.27 -5.64 0.94
C LYS A 859 17.01 -4.20 1.37
N ASP A 860 17.88 -3.67 2.22
CA ASP A 860 17.94 -2.24 2.52
C ASP A 860 16.64 -1.64 3.10
N THR A 861 15.74 -2.46 3.65
CA THR A 861 14.56 -2.01 4.40
C THR A 861 14.98 -1.32 5.71
N LYS A 862 14.37 -0.16 6.00
CA LYS A 862 14.71 0.66 7.17
C LYS A 862 13.47 1.08 7.95
N ILE A 863 13.46 0.78 9.24
CA ILE A 863 12.41 1.17 10.19
C ILE A 863 13.03 2.12 11.23
N THR A 864 12.65 3.40 11.20
CA THR A 864 13.32 4.45 11.99
C THR A 864 12.34 5.26 12.83
N ASN A 865 12.59 5.44 14.12
CA ASN A 865 11.73 6.24 15.01
C ASN A 865 10.25 5.79 14.98
N VAL A 866 10.00 4.48 14.97
CA VAL A 866 8.65 3.91 15.01
C VAL A 866 8.33 3.43 16.42
N TRP A 867 7.15 3.79 16.94
CA TRP A 867 6.66 3.30 18.22
C TRP A 867 5.55 2.26 18.01
N ILE A 868 5.75 1.02 18.43
CA ILE A 868 4.78 -0.08 18.30
C ILE A 868 4.32 -0.54 19.68
N GLU A 869 3.01 -0.63 19.89
CA GLU A 869 2.42 -1.27 21.08
C GLU A 869 1.27 -2.21 20.74
N HIS A 870 0.97 -3.10 21.70
CA HIS A 870 -0.23 -3.96 21.70
C HIS A 870 -0.40 -4.83 20.45
N ALA A 871 0.71 -5.17 19.81
CA ALA A 871 0.80 -6.22 18.81
C ALA A 871 1.19 -7.54 19.47
N ASN A 872 0.92 -8.67 18.82
CA ASN A 872 1.53 -9.94 19.20
C ASN A 872 3.05 -9.85 19.04
N VAL A 873 3.51 -9.58 17.81
CA VAL A 873 4.93 -9.37 17.51
C VAL A 873 5.12 -7.96 16.98
N GLY A 874 6.20 -7.29 17.41
CA GLY A 874 6.58 -5.98 16.86
C GLY A 874 7.01 -6.09 15.39
N ALA A 875 8.05 -6.89 15.12
CA ALA A 875 8.45 -7.25 13.77
C ALA A 875 8.89 -8.71 13.62
N TRP A 876 8.32 -9.41 12.64
CA TRP A 876 8.78 -10.73 12.21
C TRP A 876 9.44 -10.63 10.84
N VAL A 877 10.77 -10.66 10.81
CA VAL A 877 11.59 -10.41 9.62
C VAL A 877 11.99 -11.73 8.99
N GLY A 878 11.24 -12.16 7.99
CA GLY A 878 11.46 -13.42 7.30
C GLY A 878 10.15 -14.14 7.04
N ARG A 879 10.12 -14.92 5.96
CA ARG A 879 8.99 -15.77 5.62
C ARG A 879 9.50 -17.08 5.07
N ASP A 880 8.80 -18.17 5.38
CA ASP A 880 9.15 -19.50 4.90
C ASP A 880 9.21 -19.54 3.36
N TYR A 881 10.23 -20.23 2.83
CA TYR A 881 10.39 -20.39 1.39
C TYR A 881 9.17 -21.03 0.71
N SER A 882 8.47 -21.92 1.41
CA SER A 882 7.27 -22.60 0.91
C SER A 882 6.04 -21.69 0.77
N ASN A 883 6.08 -20.45 1.28
CA ASN A 883 4.94 -19.54 1.19
C ASN A 883 4.66 -19.10 -0.26
N ILE A 884 5.58 -18.32 -0.86
CA ILE A 884 5.55 -17.94 -2.29
C ILE A 884 7.00 -17.99 -2.78
N PRO A 885 7.46 -19.13 -3.34
CA PRO A 885 8.85 -19.36 -3.72
C PRO A 885 9.44 -18.33 -4.68
N GLU A 886 8.61 -17.74 -5.55
CA GLU A 886 9.00 -16.73 -6.55
C GLU A 886 9.42 -15.41 -5.92
N LEU A 887 8.92 -15.13 -4.70
CA LEU A 887 9.20 -13.92 -3.95
C LEU A 887 10.30 -14.12 -2.91
N TRP A 888 11.01 -15.26 -2.91
CA TRP A 888 12.11 -15.52 -1.96
C TRP A 888 13.12 -14.35 -1.94
N GLY A 889 13.24 -13.72 -0.78
CA GLY A 889 14.05 -12.52 -0.58
C GLY A 889 14.27 -12.29 0.91
N PRO A 890 15.20 -13.03 1.55
CA PRO A 890 15.44 -12.87 2.99
C PRO A 890 15.95 -11.47 3.31
N GLY A 891 15.74 -11.04 4.56
CA GLY A 891 16.26 -9.77 5.06
C GLY A 891 17.77 -9.64 4.83
N ASP A 892 18.22 -8.57 4.19
CA ASP A 892 19.63 -8.27 3.97
C ASP A 892 19.86 -6.76 4.16
N ARG A 893 20.74 -6.39 5.10
CA ARG A 893 20.93 -4.97 5.49
C ARG A 893 19.64 -4.31 5.97
N VAL A 894 18.79 -5.07 6.66
CA VAL A 894 17.60 -4.53 7.32
C VAL A 894 18.04 -3.74 8.56
N GLU A 895 17.51 -2.53 8.73
CA GLU A 895 17.86 -1.65 9.85
C GLU A 895 16.61 -1.27 10.67
N PHE A 896 16.67 -1.48 11.98
CA PHE A 896 15.76 -0.88 12.95
C PHE A 896 16.54 0.09 13.83
N ASN A 897 16.13 1.36 13.86
CA ASN A 897 16.85 2.42 14.57
C ASN A 897 15.89 3.33 15.34
N GLY A 898 16.15 3.59 16.62
CA GLY A 898 15.34 4.52 17.40
C GLY A 898 13.91 4.06 17.63
N VAL A 899 13.62 2.76 17.49
CA VAL A 899 12.25 2.24 17.67
C VAL A 899 11.91 2.12 19.15
N ARG A 900 10.62 2.24 19.47
CA ARG A 900 10.05 1.90 20.79
C ARG A 900 9.09 0.74 20.56
N ILE A 901 9.42 -0.47 20.98
CA ILE A 901 8.53 -1.64 20.83
C ILE A 901 8.16 -2.10 22.22
N ARG A 902 6.90 -1.88 22.61
CA ARG A 902 6.45 -2.08 23.99
C ARG A 902 5.17 -2.89 24.07
N ASN A 903 4.95 -3.55 25.20
CA ASN A 903 3.67 -4.21 25.53
C ASN A 903 3.22 -5.24 24.47
N THR A 904 4.16 -5.96 23.85
CA THR A 904 3.85 -7.02 22.88
C THR A 904 3.46 -8.32 23.59
N TYR A 905 2.74 -9.21 22.90
CA TYR A 905 2.35 -10.53 23.45
C TYR A 905 3.33 -11.67 23.15
N ALA A 906 4.23 -11.43 22.20
CA ALA A 906 5.35 -12.26 21.81
C ALA A 906 6.57 -11.36 21.54
N ASP A 907 7.39 -11.71 20.54
CA ASP A 907 8.68 -11.09 20.26
C ASP A 907 8.61 -9.58 19.99
N GLY A 908 9.69 -8.87 20.30
CA GLY A 908 9.88 -7.49 19.85
C GLY A 908 10.27 -7.46 18.38
N VAL A 909 11.49 -7.92 18.05
CA VAL A 909 11.96 -8.13 16.67
C VAL A 909 12.61 -9.51 16.54
N ASN A 910 12.17 -10.31 15.58
CA ASN A 910 12.76 -11.61 15.26
C ASN A 910 13.32 -11.62 13.82
N PHE A 911 14.63 -11.81 13.68
CA PHE A 911 15.32 -12.02 12.40
C PHE A 911 15.34 -13.51 12.06
N ALA A 912 14.50 -13.91 11.12
CA ALA A 912 14.25 -15.29 10.73
C ALA A 912 14.67 -15.58 9.27
N ASN A 913 14.55 -16.84 8.85
CA ASN A 913 14.61 -17.32 7.46
C ASN A 913 15.79 -16.79 6.62
N GLY A 914 17.01 -16.82 7.16
CA GLY A 914 18.21 -16.42 6.42
C GLY A 914 18.51 -14.91 6.44
N THR A 915 17.84 -14.15 7.31
CA THR A 915 18.12 -12.73 7.53
C THR A 915 19.60 -12.52 7.90
N ARG A 916 20.24 -11.55 7.26
CA ARG A 916 21.70 -11.33 7.33
C ARG A 916 22.11 -9.88 7.20
N ASN A 917 23.33 -9.56 7.63
CA ASN A 917 23.90 -8.20 7.61
C ASN A 917 22.98 -7.13 8.24
N SER A 918 22.04 -7.54 9.11
CA SER A 918 20.93 -6.71 9.55
C SER A 918 21.15 -6.26 10.99
N THR A 919 20.64 -5.08 11.35
CA THR A 919 20.93 -4.46 12.65
C THR A 919 19.67 -3.90 13.31
N VAL A 920 19.48 -4.20 14.59
CA VAL A 920 18.60 -3.44 15.48
C VAL A 920 19.47 -2.64 16.44
N TYR A 921 19.34 -1.31 16.42
CA TYR A 921 20.19 -0.46 17.23
C TYR A 921 19.51 0.78 17.79
N ASN A 922 20.08 1.31 18.86
CA ASN A 922 19.62 2.54 19.52
C ASN A 922 18.12 2.54 19.82
N SER A 923 17.57 1.37 20.21
CA SER A 923 16.14 1.15 20.31
C SER A 923 15.72 0.68 21.72
N SER A 924 14.48 0.96 22.08
CA SER A 924 13.90 0.68 23.38
C SER A 924 12.82 -0.41 23.28
N PHE A 925 12.95 -1.43 24.13
CA PHE A 925 12.01 -2.52 24.25
C PHE A 925 11.54 -2.60 25.69
N ARG A 926 10.22 -2.66 25.91
CA ARG A 926 9.69 -2.78 27.27
C ARG A 926 8.48 -3.70 27.32
N ASN A 927 8.43 -4.65 28.25
CA ASN A 927 7.25 -5.50 28.45
C ASN A 927 6.89 -6.36 27.22
N THR A 928 7.88 -6.97 26.56
CA THR A 928 7.67 -7.92 25.45
C THR A 928 7.24 -9.28 25.96
N GLY A 929 6.45 -10.01 25.17
CA GLY A 929 5.84 -11.29 25.58
C GLY A 929 6.50 -12.55 25.07
N ASP A 930 7.65 -12.38 24.45
CA ASP A 930 8.66 -13.38 24.17
C ASP A 930 10.00 -12.63 24.03
N ASP A 931 10.97 -13.23 23.36
CA ASP A 931 12.28 -12.63 23.07
C ASP A 931 12.14 -11.18 22.57
N ALA A 932 12.68 -10.22 23.32
CA ALA A 932 12.59 -8.83 22.88
C ALA A 932 13.35 -8.62 21.56
N LEU A 933 14.50 -9.29 21.41
CA LEU A 933 15.27 -9.39 20.17
C LEU A 933 15.70 -10.83 19.93
N ALA A 934 15.43 -11.37 18.75
CA ALA A 934 15.82 -12.72 18.39
C ALA A 934 16.48 -12.80 17.02
N VAL A 935 17.47 -13.67 16.89
CA VAL A 935 17.87 -14.25 15.60
C VAL A 935 17.46 -15.71 15.62
N TRP A 936 16.57 -16.11 14.73
CA TRP A 936 16.28 -17.51 14.46
C TRP A 936 16.82 -17.91 13.09
N ALA A 937 17.93 -18.65 13.05
CA ALA A 937 18.46 -19.21 11.81
C ALA A 937 17.57 -20.38 11.33
N SER A 938 16.31 -20.11 11.02
CA SER A 938 15.31 -21.08 10.60
C SER A 938 15.78 -21.89 9.40
N LYS A 939 15.45 -23.19 9.38
CA LYS A 939 15.75 -24.09 8.27
C LYS A 939 14.78 -23.96 7.10
N TYR A 940 13.69 -23.21 7.23
CA TYR A 940 12.65 -23.03 6.22
C TYR A 940 13.06 -21.98 5.16
N VAL A 941 14.21 -22.25 4.54
CA VAL A 941 14.87 -21.39 3.55
C VAL A 941 15.01 -22.13 2.22
N LYS A 942 15.39 -21.41 1.15
CA LYS A 942 15.54 -22.00 -0.19
C LYS A 942 16.68 -23.02 -0.25
N ASP A 943 17.84 -22.67 0.29
CA ASP A 943 19.00 -23.58 0.39
C ASP A 943 19.65 -23.46 1.76
N THR A 944 19.54 -24.53 2.57
CA THR A 944 20.08 -24.58 3.95
C THR A 944 21.61 -24.50 4.03
N SER A 945 22.33 -24.61 2.90
CA SER A 945 23.77 -24.44 2.82
C SER A 945 24.22 -23.02 2.44
N VAL A 946 23.28 -22.16 2.01
CA VAL A 946 23.56 -20.80 1.51
C VAL A 946 22.77 -19.73 2.28
N ASP A 947 21.51 -19.99 2.58
CA ASP A 947 20.58 -19.06 3.23
C ASP A 947 20.60 -19.21 4.76
N ILE A 948 21.80 -19.21 5.33
CA ILE A 948 22.01 -19.25 6.78
C ILE A 948 21.91 -17.81 7.30
N GLY A 949 21.21 -17.59 8.43
CA GLY A 949 21.19 -16.27 9.06
C GLY A 949 22.57 -15.91 9.62
N HIS A 950 23.14 -14.77 9.24
CA HIS A 950 24.49 -14.41 9.65
C HIS A 950 24.78 -12.90 9.67
N ASP A 951 25.84 -12.52 10.40
CA ASP A 951 26.31 -11.12 10.51
C ASP A 951 25.19 -10.15 10.94
N ASN A 952 24.29 -10.61 11.83
CA ASN A 952 23.26 -9.77 12.41
C ASN A 952 23.72 -9.15 13.72
N HIS A 953 23.25 -7.94 14.01
CA HIS A 953 23.80 -7.13 15.08
C HIS A 953 22.71 -6.48 15.93
N PHE A 954 22.73 -6.74 17.23
CA PHE A 954 21.90 -6.04 18.21
C PHE A 954 22.78 -5.10 19.03
N ARG A 955 22.68 -3.79 18.77
CA ARG A 955 23.63 -2.79 19.28
C ARG A 955 22.99 -1.63 20.02
N ASN A 956 23.46 -1.32 21.22
CA ASN A 956 23.00 -0.13 21.95
C ASN A 956 21.47 -0.10 22.16
N ASN A 957 20.87 -1.23 22.53
CA ASN A 957 19.43 -1.30 22.83
C ASN A 957 19.19 -1.33 24.34
N THR A 958 18.10 -0.71 24.80
CA THR A 958 17.61 -0.85 26.17
C THR A 958 16.40 -1.77 26.16
N ILE A 959 16.47 -2.87 26.91
CA ILE A 959 15.45 -3.91 26.98
C ILE A 959 15.05 -4.06 28.44
N GLN A 960 13.79 -3.84 28.75
CA GLN A 960 13.29 -3.86 30.11
C GLN A 960 12.08 -4.78 30.19
N LEU A 961 11.99 -5.57 31.25
CA LEU A 961 10.76 -6.25 31.64
C LEU A 961 10.17 -7.22 30.61
N PRO A 962 10.92 -8.00 29.79
CA PRO A 962 10.29 -9.10 29.04
C PRO A 962 9.50 -9.98 29.99
N TRP A 963 8.18 -10.05 29.81
CA TRP A 963 7.28 -10.79 30.69
C TRP A 963 7.35 -12.29 30.41
N ARG A 964 7.92 -12.68 29.28
CA ARG A 964 8.24 -14.07 28.95
C ARG A 964 9.47 -14.14 28.05
N ALA A 965 10.20 -15.26 28.15
CA ALA A 965 11.40 -15.54 27.39
C ALA A 965 12.51 -14.49 27.60
N ASN A 966 13.35 -14.25 26.60
CA ASN A 966 14.63 -13.59 26.80
C ASN A 966 14.59 -12.08 26.60
N GLY A 967 15.62 -11.39 27.10
CA GLY A 967 15.96 -10.08 26.56
C GLY A 967 16.43 -10.20 25.11
N ILE A 968 17.48 -11.01 24.89
CA ILE A 968 18.06 -11.24 23.56
C ILE A 968 18.33 -12.73 23.36
N ALA A 969 17.91 -13.30 22.24
CA ALA A 969 18.18 -14.69 21.88
C ALA A 969 18.85 -14.83 20.51
N VAL A 970 19.75 -15.80 20.39
CA VAL A 970 20.28 -16.26 19.10
C VAL A 970 20.12 -17.77 19.03
N TYR A 971 19.45 -18.23 17.98
CA TYR A 971 19.22 -19.63 17.67
C TYR A 971 19.92 -19.96 16.35
N GLY A 972 21.18 -20.39 16.43
CA GLY A 972 21.98 -20.81 15.28
C GLY A 972 22.63 -19.67 14.46
N GLY A 973 23.14 -20.02 13.29
CA GLY A 973 23.79 -19.06 12.38
C GLY A 973 25.26 -18.74 12.73
N TYR A 974 25.81 -17.68 12.15
CA TYR A 974 27.21 -17.27 12.38
C TYR A 974 27.41 -15.76 12.29
N GLY A 975 28.51 -15.22 12.84
CA GLY A 975 28.85 -13.79 12.72
C GLY A 975 27.94 -12.84 13.50
N ASN A 976 26.96 -13.37 14.25
CA ASN A 976 26.01 -12.56 14.99
C ASN A 976 26.66 -11.90 16.22
N THR A 977 26.29 -10.65 16.50
CA THR A 977 26.83 -9.89 17.64
C THR A 977 25.73 -9.25 18.49
N ILE A 978 25.95 -9.26 19.81
CA ILE A 978 25.09 -8.66 20.84
C ILE A 978 25.98 -7.68 21.61
N GLU A 979 25.90 -6.39 21.27
CA GLU A 979 26.89 -5.40 21.68
C GLU A 979 26.28 -4.19 22.39
N ASN A 980 26.85 -3.82 23.54
CA ASN A 980 26.53 -2.57 24.24
C ASN A 980 25.05 -2.39 24.62
N ASN A 981 24.31 -3.48 24.85
CA ASN A 981 22.90 -3.42 25.25
C ASN A 981 22.75 -3.32 26.78
N LEU A 982 21.63 -2.76 27.22
CA LEU A 982 21.19 -2.79 28.62
C LEU A 982 19.94 -3.66 28.69
N VAL A 983 19.98 -4.75 29.45
CA VAL A 983 18.83 -5.64 29.66
C VAL A 983 18.52 -5.67 31.14
N SER A 984 17.26 -5.42 31.52
CA SER A 984 16.84 -5.54 32.89
C SER A 984 15.52 -6.27 33.08
N ASP A 985 15.40 -6.89 34.24
CA ASP A 985 14.14 -7.35 34.80
C ASP A 985 13.38 -8.40 33.96
N THR A 986 14.08 -9.35 33.34
CA THR A 986 13.41 -10.49 32.66
C THR A 986 12.66 -11.37 33.66
N MET A 987 11.43 -11.79 33.35
CA MET A 987 10.58 -12.45 34.36
C MET A 987 10.95 -13.90 34.65
N ASN A 988 11.14 -14.71 33.60
CA ASN A 988 11.23 -16.17 33.76
C ASN A 988 12.38 -16.81 32.97
N TYR A 989 13.11 -16.03 32.18
CA TYR A 989 14.17 -16.50 31.28
C TYR A 989 15.40 -15.56 31.34
N PRO A 990 16.52 -15.93 30.70
CA PRO A 990 17.76 -15.15 30.67
C PRO A 990 17.63 -13.73 30.13
N GLY A 991 18.61 -12.90 30.46
CA GLY A 991 18.85 -11.65 29.74
C GLY A 991 19.35 -11.92 28.32
N ILE A 992 20.28 -12.87 28.17
CA ILE A 992 20.81 -13.31 26.87
C ILE A 992 20.82 -14.84 26.79
N MET A 993 20.34 -15.39 25.68
CA MET A 993 20.36 -16.84 25.43
C MET A 993 20.96 -17.20 24.07
N LEU A 994 21.84 -18.20 24.07
CA LEU A 994 22.26 -18.90 22.84
C LEU A 994 21.73 -20.33 22.92
N ALA A 995 20.90 -20.75 21.98
CA ALA A 995 20.28 -22.07 22.09
C ALA A 995 19.99 -22.76 20.76
N THR A 996 19.79 -24.08 20.81
CA THR A 996 19.51 -24.91 19.63
C THR A 996 18.19 -25.68 19.76
N ASP A 997 17.29 -25.26 20.64
CA ASP A 997 16.03 -25.91 20.99
C ASP A 997 14.85 -25.55 20.06
N HIS A 998 15.08 -24.66 19.09
CA HIS A 998 14.13 -24.29 18.02
C HIS A 998 14.51 -24.85 16.64
N ASP A 999 15.20 -26.00 16.62
CA ASP A 999 15.68 -26.67 15.40
C ASP A 999 16.33 -25.73 14.36
N PRO A 1000 17.29 -24.87 14.77
CA PRO A 1000 17.90 -23.91 13.86
C PRO A 1000 18.96 -24.57 12.96
N LEU A 1001 19.30 -23.90 11.87
CA LEU A 1001 20.55 -24.14 11.17
C LEU A 1001 21.72 -23.95 12.15
N PRO A 1002 22.71 -24.86 12.19
CA PRO A 1002 23.68 -24.92 13.28
C PRO A 1002 24.48 -23.63 13.47
N PHE A 1003 24.92 -23.40 14.70
CA PHE A 1003 25.95 -22.42 14.99
C PHE A 1003 27.22 -22.77 14.23
N SER A 1004 27.80 -21.76 13.58
CA SER A 1004 29.13 -21.84 12.98
C SER A 1004 29.85 -20.50 13.18
N GLY A 1005 31.15 -20.45 12.91
CA GLY A 1005 31.92 -19.21 13.07
C GLY A 1005 31.88 -18.64 14.49
N GLN A 1006 31.90 -17.31 14.61
CA GLN A 1006 31.91 -16.59 15.88
C GLN A 1006 30.51 -16.08 16.25
N THR A 1007 30.15 -16.15 17.52
CA THR A 1007 29.09 -15.33 18.12
C THR A 1007 29.69 -14.47 19.23
N LEU A 1008 29.48 -13.16 19.16
CA LEU A 1008 30.09 -12.20 20.10
C LEU A 1008 29.02 -11.57 21.00
N ILE A 1009 29.20 -11.70 22.32
CA ILE A 1009 28.46 -10.97 23.34
C ILE A 1009 29.45 -10.00 23.98
N ALA A 1010 29.31 -8.69 23.74
CA ALA A 1010 30.31 -7.71 24.18
C ALA A 1010 29.71 -6.45 24.79
N GLY A 1011 30.25 -5.98 25.90
CA GLY A 1011 29.91 -4.66 26.42
C GLY A 1011 28.50 -4.53 26.98
N ASN A 1012 27.80 -5.62 27.31
CA ASN A 1012 26.39 -5.55 27.76
C ASN A 1012 26.27 -5.32 29.27
N GLY A 1013 25.14 -4.78 29.72
CA GLY A 1013 24.77 -4.66 31.13
C GLY A 1013 23.49 -5.42 31.39
N LEU A 1014 23.53 -6.40 32.28
CA LEU A 1014 22.38 -7.26 32.62
C LEU A 1014 22.01 -7.05 34.09
N TYR A 1015 20.82 -6.55 34.37
CA TYR A 1015 20.37 -6.19 35.72
C TYR A 1015 19.12 -6.98 36.10
N ARG A 1016 19.19 -7.79 37.14
CA ARG A 1016 18.03 -8.56 37.63
C ARG A 1016 17.40 -9.46 36.57
N THR A 1017 18.23 -10.05 35.72
CA THR A 1017 17.83 -10.99 34.67
C THR A 1017 17.99 -12.45 35.12
N GLY A 1018 17.41 -13.36 34.35
CA GLY A 1018 17.24 -14.77 34.72
C GLY A 1018 15.93 -14.98 35.50
N GLY A 1019 15.50 -16.23 35.62
CA GLY A 1019 14.22 -16.57 36.24
C GLY A 1019 13.99 -18.08 36.26
N ALA A 1020 12.76 -18.49 36.57
CA ALA A 1020 12.36 -19.89 36.53
C ALA A 1020 11.16 -20.11 35.60
N PHE A 1021 11.17 -21.22 34.89
CA PHE A 1021 10.13 -21.60 33.92
C PHE A 1021 9.83 -23.10 33.96
N TRP A 1022 8.79 -23.54 33.26
CA TRP A 1022 8.30 -24.93 33.27
C TRP A 1022 7.81 -25.37 34.65
N GLY A 1023 6.81 -24.65 35.18
CA GLY A 1023 6.27 -24.86 36.52
C GLY A 1023 7.32 -24.60 37.60
N GLU A 1024 8.23 -23.65 37.32
CA GLU A 1024 9.39 -23.29 38.15
C GLU A 1024 10.40 -24.44 38.33
N ALA A 1025 10.33 -25.50 37.51
CA ALA A 1025 11.23 -26.64 37.60
C ALA A 1025 12.60 -26.38 36.97
N GLN A 1026 12.72 -25.37 36.10
CA GLN A 1026 13.97 -25.01 35.46
C GLN A 1026 14.36 -23.58 35.77
N GLU A 1027 15.57 -23.42 36.29
CA GLU A 1027 16.19 -22.15 36.64
C GLU A 1027 17.13 -21.70 35.53
N PHE A 1028 17.15 -20.40 35.27
CA PHE A 1028 17.92 -19.76 34.21
C PHE A 1028 18.77 -18.61 34.77
N GLY A 1029 20.04 -18.59 34.38
CA GLY A 1029 20.96 -17.50 34.69
C GLY A 1029 20.78 -16.28 33.79
N ALA A 1030 21.54 -15.21 34.07
CA ALA A 1030 21.49 -13.97 33.29
C ALA A 1030 21.95 -14.16 31.83
N ILE A 1031 23.00 -14.96 31.61
CA ILE A 1031 23.39 -15.48 30.28
C ILE A 1031 23.28 -17.00 30.31
N THR A 1032 22.55 -17.59 29.37
CA THR A 1032 22.43 -19.06 29.26
C THR A 1032 22.84 -19.55 27.89
N LEU A 1033 23.71 -20.57 27.86
CA LEU A 1033 24.03 -21.32 26.66
C LEU A 1033 23.39 -22.69 26.77
N PHE A 1034 22.51 -23.03 25.83
CA PHE A 1034 21.72 -24.27 25.83
C PHE A 1034 21.85 -25.03 24.51
N ALA A 1035 22.91 -25.85 24.43
CA ALA A 1035 23.12 -26.78 23.33
C ALA A 1035 22.19 -28.01 23.46
N GLN A 1036 20.88 -27.83 23.24
CA GLN A 1036 19.87 -28.90 23.38
C GLN A 1036 20.16 -30.09 22.46
N GLY A 1037 20.69 -29.86 21.25
CA GLY A 1037 20.97 -30.90 20.26
C GLY A 1037 22.31 -30.69 19.55
N PRO A 1038 22.41 -29.79 18.56
CA PRO A 1038 23.68 -29.39 17.96
C PRO A 1038 24.61 -28.64 18.93
N ASP A 1039 25.90 -28.59 18.59
CA ASP A 1039 26.91 -27.84 19.34
C ASP A 1039 26.75 -26.32 19.16
N ILE A 1040 27.24 -25.55 20.14
CA ILE A 1040 27.37 -24.08 20.09
C ILE A 1040 28.86 -23.69 20.18
N PRO A 1041 29.61 -23.73 19.07
CA PRO A 1041 31.03 -23.34 19.05
C PRO A 1041 31.23 -21.82 18.89
N GLY A 1042 32.46 -21.37 19.13
CA GLY A 1042 32.91 -20.02 18.71
C GLY A 1042 32.34 -18.86 19.50
N VAL A 1043 31.83 -19.10 20.71
CA VAL A 1043 31.27 -18.05 21.56
C VAL A 1043 32.37 -17.26 22.26
N THR A 1044 32.27 -15.94 22.21
CA THR A 1044 33.07 -15.00 23.01
C THR A 1044 32.13 -14.09 23.79
N ILE A 1045 32.29 -14.04 25.11
CA ILE A 1045 31.61 -13.14 26.03
C ILE A 1045 32.67 -12.21 26.61
N ARG A 1046 32.52 -10.89 26.44
CA ARG A 1046 33.48 -9.95 27.00
C ARG A 1046 32.91 -8.61 27.44
N ASP A 1047 33.64 -7.89 28.29
CA ASP A 1047 33.32 -6.51 28.72
C ASP A 1047 31.89 -6.34 29.28
N THR A 1048 31.31 -7.43 29.79
CA THR A 1048 29.89 -7.53 30.15
C THR A 1048 29.73 -7.50 31.66
N ASP A 1049 28.82 -6.67 32.16
CA ASP A 1049 28.47 -6.64 33.58
C ASP A 1049 27.12 -7.32 33.80
N ILE A 1050 27.10 -8.22 34.78
CA ILE A 1050 25.91 -8.92 35.26
C ILE A 1050 25.73 -8.52 36.72
N HIS A 1051 24.56 -8.00 37.07
CA HIS A 1051 24.25 -7.55 38.42
C HIS A 1051 22.90 -8.08 38.88
N ASP A 1052 22.86 -8.62 40.10
CA ASP A 1052 21.64 -9.02 40.80
C ASP A 1052 20.82 -10.10 40.05
N SER A 1053 21.48 -11.03 39.35
CA SER A 1053 20.80 -12.09 38.57
C SER A 1053 19.90 -12.94 39.46
N THR A 1054 18.74 -13.38 38.96
CA THR A 1054 17.76 -14.13 39.77
C THR A 1054 18.36 -15.46 40.24
N TYR A 1055 18.99 -16.20 39.34
CA TYR A 1055 19.77 -17.39 39.66
C TYR A 1055 21.23 -17.14 39.28
N ASP A 1056 21.77 -17.89 38.34
CA ASP A 1056 23.19 -17.82 38.00
C ASP A 1056 23.57 -16.56 37.21
N GLY A 1057 24.85 -16.20 37.23
CA GLY A 1057 25.40 -15.20 36.32
C GLY A 1057 25.48 -15.74 34.88
N ILE A 1058 26.38 -16.70 34.65
CA ILE A 1058 26.52 -17.41 33.36
C ILE A 1058 26.20 -18.89 33.57
N GLN A 1059 25.27 -19.43 32.79
CA GLN A 1059 24.83 -20.82 32.87
C GLN A 1059 25.17 -21.61 31.60
N PHE A 1060 25.93 -22.69 31.74
CA PHE A 1060 26.14 -23.72 30.71
C PHE A 1060 25.15 -24.86 30.96
N LYS A 1061 24.03 -24.81 30.25
CA LYS A 1061 22.86 -25.67 30.50
C LYS A 1061 23.08 -27.08 29.96
N THR A 1062 22.48 -28.06 30.63
CA THR A 1062 22.49 -29.47 30.22
C THR A 1062 21.81 -29.68 28.88
N GLY A 1063 22.34 -30.53 27.99
CA GLY A 1063 21.79 -30.73 26.65
C GLY A 1063 22.51 -31.80 25.81
N GLY A 1064 21.94 -32.07 24.62
CA GLY A 1064 22.38 -33.06 23.64
C GLY A 1064 23.56 -32.64 22.75
N GLY A 1065 23.99 -31.39 22.81
CA GLY A 1065 25.22 -30.86 22.19
C GLY A 1065 26.30 -30.44 23.18
N ALA A 1066 27.41 -29.91 22.67
CA ALA A 1066 28.52 -29.35 23.44
C ALA A 1066 28.71 -27.84 23.17
N MET A 1067 29.33 -27.13 24.11
CA MET A 1067 29.70 -25.71 24.00
C MET A 1067 31.24 -25.60 24.07
N PRO A 1068 31.97 -25.88 22.98
CA PRO A 1068 33.42 -25.99 23.01
C PRO A 1068 34.13 -24.62 22.98
N GLY A 1069 35.10 -24.45 23.87
CA GLY A 1069 36.04 -23.33 23.83
C GLY A 1069 35.42 -21.94 24.00
N VAL A 1070 34.35 -21.82 24.80
CA VAL A 1070 33.74 -20.53 25.14
C VAL A 1070 34.79 -19.64 25.80
N LYS A 1071 34.92 -18.39 25.34
CA LYS A 1071 35.80 -17.40 25.95
C LYS A 1071 35.00 -16.42 26.78
N VAL A 1072 35.40 -16.19 28.02
CA VAL A 1072 34.80 -15.21 28.94
C VAL A 1072 35.92 -14.29 29.41
N GLU A 1073 35.91 -13.03 28.94
CA GLU A 1073 37.03 -12.09 29.08
C GLU A 1073 36.54 -10.76 29.66
N ASP A 1074 37.15 -10.24 30.72
CA ASP A 1074 36.78 -8.92 31.30
C ASP A 1074 35.28 -8.82 31.68
N VAL A 1075 34.73 -9.90 32.26
CA VAL A 1075 33.33 -9.97 32.69
C VAL A 1075 33.23 -9.74 34.19
N ARG A 1076 32.26 -8.92 34.61
CA ARG A 1076 31.91 -8.75 36.02
C ARG A 1076 30.56 -9.40 36.31
N ILE A 1077 30.51 -10.26 37.32
CA ILE A 1077 29.29 -10.88 37.83
C ILE A 1077 29.17 -10.51 39.29
N ASP A 1078 28.08 -9.86 39.66
CA ASP A 1078 27.84 -9.42 41.01
C ASP A 1078 26.45 -9.85 41.45
N LYS A 1079 26.36 -10.47 42.62
CA LYS A 1079 25.10 -10.79 43.30
C LYS A 1079 24.20 -11.75 42.52
N SER A 1080 24.65 -12.99 42.29
CA SER A 1080 23.78 -14.07 41.83
C SER A 1080 22.87 -14.55 42.97
N VAL A 1081 21.60 -14.12 42.98
CA VAL A 1081 20.75 -14.06 44.19
C VAL A 1081 20.37 -15.43 44.74
N ASN A 1082 20.18 -16.42 43.86
CA ASN A 1082 19.80 -17.78 44.24
C ASN A 1082 20.65 -18.85 43.53
N GLY A 1083 21.82 -18.50 42.98
CA GLY A 1083 22.66 -19.42 42.21
C GLY A 1083 24.14 -19.07 42.27
N CYS A 1084 24.88 -19.56 41.27
CA CYS A 1084 26.32 -19.42 41.17
C CYS A 1084 26.71 -18.27 40.25
N GLY A 1085 27.93 -17.73 40.41
CA GLY A 1085 28.44 -16.75 39.45
C GLY A 1085 28.53 -17.36 38.04
N VAL A 1086 29.14 -18.55 37.94
CA VAL A 1086 29.14 -19.37 36.72
C VAL A 1086 28.73 -20.80 37.07
N LEU A 1087 27.71 -21.34 36.39
CA LEU A 1087 27.21 -22.70 36.58
C LEU A 1087 27.47 -23.57 35.35
N ALA A 1088 28.09 -24.74 35.55
CA ALA A 1088 28.07 -25.84 34.60
C ALA A 1088 27.14 -26.95 35.10
N MET A 1089 25.99 -27.12 34.44
CA MET A 1089 24.98 -28.09 34.85
C MET A 1089 25.41 -29.55 34.63
N GLY A 1090 24.76 -30.47 35.35
CA GLY A 1090 24.95 -31.91 35.20
C GLY A 1090 24.61 -32.35 33.78
N GLY A 1091 25.55 -33.00 33.10
CA GLY A 1091 25.41 -33.38 31.68
C GLY A 1091 25.85 -32.32 30.67
N ALA A 1092 26.20 -31.10 31.08
CA ALA A 1092 26.82 -30.12 30.18
C ALA A 1092 28.16 -30.63 29.65
N ARG A 1093 28.49 -30.27 28.39
CA ARG A 1093 29.71 -30.72 27.67
C ARG A 1093 30.39 -29.56 26.96
N GLY A 1094 31.72 -29.61 26.86
CA GLY A 1094 32.53 -28.57 26.24
C GLY A 1094 33.49 -27.94 27.23
N SER A 1095 33.84 -26.67 27.01
CA SER A 1095 34.76 -25.96 27.90
C SER A 1095 34.60 -24.45 27.82
N ALA A 1096 34.88 -23.76 28.92
CA ALA A 1096 35.05 -22.32 28.96
C ALA A 1096 36.44 -21.93 29.50
N THR A 1097 36.98 -20.81 29.03
CA THR A 1097 38.17 -20.16 29.61
C THR A 1097 37.80 -18.78 30.10
N LEU A 1098 38.09 -18.52 31.37
CA LEU A 1098 37.78 -17.29 32.07
C LEU A 1098 39.08 -16.50 32.25
N THR A 1099 39.13 -15.30 31.69
CA THR A 1099 40.26 -14.36 31.76
C THR A 1099 39.74 -13.04 32.34
N ASP A 1100 40.37 -12.54 33.40
CA ASP A 1100 39.99 -11.26 34.03
C ASP A 1100 38.49 -11.17 34.43
N VAL A 1101 37.92 -12.30 34.84
CA VAL A 1101 36.52 -12.38 35.31
C VAL A 1101 36.44 -12.10 36.80
N THR A 1102 35.62 -11.12 37.20
CA THR A 1102 35.36 -10.79 38.61
C THR A 1102 33.98 -11.30 39.01
N ILE A 1103 33.92 -12.13 40.06
CA ILE A 1103 32.67 -12.66 40.60
C ILE A 1103 32.56 -12.24 42.08
N THR A 1104 31.44 -11.66 42.47
CA THR A 1104 31.18 -11.23 43.86
C THR A 1104 29.76 -11.56 44.30
N ASP A 1105 29.59 -11.84 45.59
CA ASP A 1105 28.29 -11.95 46.28
C ASP A 1105 27.29 -12.97 45.69
N SER A 1106 27.77 -14.05 45.08
CA SER A 1106 26.93 -15.18 44.65
C SER A 1106 26.40 -15.98 45.84
N ALA A 1107 25.14 -16.43 45.78
CA ALA A 1107 24.48 -17.09 46.89
C ALA A 1107 25.03 -18.50 47.20
N GLU A 1108 25.48 -19.21 46.17
CA GLU A 1108 26.09 -20.54 46.32
C GLU A 1108 27.62 -20.48 46.32
N ASP A 1109 28.24 -20.37 45.15
CA ASP A 1109 29.69 -20.25 44.95
C ASP A 1109 29.97 -19.40 43.70
N ASP A 1110 31.21 -18.95 43.54
CA ASP A 1110 31.62 -18.17 42.37
C ASP A 1110 31.52 -19.02 41.10
N ILE A 1111 31.94 -20.30 41.19
CA ILE A 1111 31.93 -21.24 40.07
C ILE A 1111 31.46 -22.61 40.55
N CYS A 1112 30.37 -23.10 39.97
CA CYS A 1112 29.74 -24.38 40.30
C CYS A 1112 29.83 -25.35 39.12
N VAL A 1113 30.17 -26.60 39.42
CA VAL A 1113 30.13 -27.71 38.47
C VAL A 1113 29.31 -28.82 39.09
N GLU A 1114 28.10 -29.03 38.56
CA GLU A 1114 27.19 -30.03 39.09
C GLU A 1114 27.69 -31.46 38.84
N PRO A 1115 27.37 -32.41 39.73
CA PRO A 1115 27.68 -33.83 39.52
C PRO A 1115 27.19 -34.34 38.16
N GLY A 1116 28.07 -35.03 37.44
CA GLY A 1116 27.77 -35.57 36.10
C GLY A 1116 28.00 -34.59 34.95
N SER A 1117 28.45 -33.35 35.21
CA SER A 1117 28.94 -32.47 34.15
C SER A 1117 30.26 -32.99 33.57
N GLN A 1118 30.41 -32.88 32.25
CA GLN A 1118 31.67 -33.10 31.51
C GLN A 1118 32.29 -31.76 31.06
N PHE A 1119 31.67 -30.64 31.42
CA PHE A 1119 32.10 -29.31 31.04
C PHE A 1119 33.34 -28.91 31.85
N VAL A 1120 34.36 -28.36 31.17
CA VAL A 1120 35.61 -27.93 31.81
C VAL A 1120 35.67 -26.41 31.88
N ILE A 1121 35.86 -25.87 33.09
CA ILE A 1121 36.07 -24.43 33.31
C ILE A 1121 37.55 -24.18 33.63
N ASN A 1122 38.25 -23.49 32.72
CA ASN A 1122 39.63 -23.08 32.89
C ASN A 1122 39.69 -21.62 33.37
N ARG A 1123 40.64 -21.30 34.25
CA ARG A 1123 40.88 -19.94 34.74
C ARG A 1123 42.30 -19.53 34.34
N THR A 1124 42.46 -18.35 33.76
CA THR A 1124 43.76 -17.83 33.28
C THR A 1124 44.06 -16.46 33.81
#